data_AF-A0A8V1A402-F1
#
_entry.id   AF-A0A8V1A402-F1
#
_cell.length_a   1.000
_cell.length_b   1.000
_cell.length_c   1.000
_cell.angle_alpha   90.00
_cell.angle_beta   90.00
_cell.angle_gamma   90.00
#
_symmetry.space_group_name_H-M   'P 1'
#
loop_
_entity.id
_entity.type
_entity.pdbx_description
1 polymer ?
#
loop_
_entity_poly.entity_id
_entity_poly.type
_entity_poly.pdbx_seq_one_letter_code
_entity_poly.pdbx_strand_id
1 'polypeptide(L)'
;MSLPSVYQNKFAEKLTILNERGRGVLVRIYNIKKTCSDPKTRPSFLCDKAMEPSIKFINKKFPNLDVRSSTQHLGPVHKDKGDIVRALAPYYYSFVDVLEFRDHVYELLNTIDANQCFFDIHVNYDFTKSYLDLIVTYVSLVLLLARTEDRRVLIGMYHCAHEMSHGASDSSFARLGQMVLEYDHPLKKLTEEFGPHSKAVTSALLSLHFLFARRNQGSEQWRSDQLLSLLSTAGTMLSPASSDTMACEYLSLEVMERWILMGFLVCPGALGASPQCLELWRLALQGSLYVTLLRDEALQIHKVTEELLSSLKGYGKRVADLKECKEHAVAHSGSLHRGRRAYLRGAVRELEALLEDQPGLLGPKALFVFMALSFCRDEVSWLLRHAEHVTKTKTPEDFADNHIAEILFLMEQLRSLVRRQVGVLRRYHVQYLARFDALVLSEIIQNLSVCPEEESIILSSFVSSLSSLSDKGVDDKEQFDFTPLRLDWFRLQAYTSVAKAVLPLSTNPDVGRIMNLIVFHTKLLDSLEELLAEVSDLSDLCFFPRPLEKMFVATMEEPSMLRYSIAFPLLCNHFSHCVHPMCPEEHPQLQATALGLCNKFLEEMARQACVCIMDACAEQHNLSERLLPKHCASTVSKARNKKTLKHPSKKGEPERGKPGAESQRKDRSVTTNMDKLHLTLAELSLSLNHVPNFTVFEHTVTPAEYLSSHLEARFTKAIVAMACYSPATQEVARPSEVLVGLGAYITFIQSLTHFVGLDTARIIRSVLLQQTQPRDASGEQTLTTIYTNWYLEALLRQASTGAIVLAPALQAFTTVPREGEPSFSAAEFSDVSEMRALAELIGPYGMKFLSDNLMWHVSSQVAELKKLVNENMDTLVQLRSSSCKPEQMAALLPRLTSADNVLKRMTIIGEILSFRAMAQQGLREVFSHHCPFLMGPIECLTDVVTPDTDIQMAHPRRRTTRWPACCWSLWPCPCPCWPLTRRPSTTPRWMATTTTSTAWPRPSSTCQPRSSPSTIRTSRPT
;
A
#
# COMPACT_ATOMS: atom_id res chain seq x y z
N MET A 1 -53.71 26.55 -20.41
CA MET A 1 -53.16 26.27 -21.76
C MET A 1 -52.33 25.01 -21.66
N SER A 2 -52.43 24.06 -22.59
CA SER A 2 -51.55 22.89 -22.60
C SER A 2 -50.13 23.34 -22.90
N LEU A 3 -49.17 23.03 -22.02
CA LEU A 3 -47.74 23.28 -22.25
C LEU A 3 -47.33 22.71 -23.63
N PRO A 4 -46.50 23.43 -24.43
CA PRO A 4 -45.94 22.91 -25.66
C PRO A 4 -45.29 21.53 -25.46
N SER A 5 -45.41 20.62 -26.45
CA SER A 5 -44.95 19.23 -26.31
C SER A 5 -43.45 19.10 -25.98
N VAL A 6 -42.66 20.12 -26.29
CA VAL A 6 -41.20 20.17 -26.05
C VAL A 6 -40.87 20.06 -24.56
N TYR A 7 -41.61 20.73 -23.68
CA TYR A 7 -41.38 20.66 -22.22
C TYR A 7 -41.76 19.30 -21.63
N GLN A 8 -42.68 18.58 -22.28
CA GLN A 8 -43.15 17.26 -21.85
C GLN A 8 -42.16 16.13 -22.20
N ASN A 9 -41.26 16.36 -23.16
CA ASN A 9 -40.28 15.35 -23.59
C ASN A 9 -39.23 15.03 -22.52
N LYS A 10 -38.92 16.00 -21.63
CA LYS A 10 -37.98 15.85 -20.50
C LYS A 10 -36.62 15.26 -20.91
N PHE A 11 -36.03 15.79 -21.97
CA PHE A 11 -34.79 15.26 -22.53
C PHE A 11 -33.64 15.26 -21.53
N ALA A 12 -33.47 16.34 -20.75
CA ALA A 12 -32.40 16.47 -19.75
C ALA A 12 -32.51 15.37 -18.69
N GLU A 13 -33.70 15.15 -18.12
CA GLU A 13 -33.93 14.12 -17.12
C GLU A 13 -33.78 12.71 -17.70
N LYS A 14 -34.39 12.43 -18.87
CA LYS A 14 -34.30 11.11 -19.52
C LYS A 14 -32.84 10.77 -19.86
N LEU A 15 -32.07 11.72 -20.40
CA LEU A 15 -30.65 11.52 -20.70
C LEU A 15 -29.82 11.29 -19.43
N THR A 16 -30.05 12.06 -18.38
CA THR A 16 -29.34 11.90 -17.10
C THR A 16 -29.58 10.51 -16.51
N ILE A 17 -30.86 10.11 -16.40
CA ILE A 17 -31.26 8.82 -15.81
C ILE A 17 -30.79 7.65 -16.66
N LEU A 18 -30.94 7.72 -17.99
CA LEU A 18 -30.55 6.62 -18.88
C LEU A 18 -29.03 6.47 -18.97
N ASN A 19 -28.24 7.54 -18.91
CA ASN A 19 -26.79 7.40 -18.87
C ASN A 19 -26.32 6.67 -17.60
N GLU A 20 -26.88 7.02 -16.44
CA GLU A 20 -26.55 6.34 -15.18
C GLU A 20 -27.04 4.89 -15.19
N ARG A 21 -28.29 4.66 -15.60
CA ARG A 21 -28.85 3.30 -15.75
C ARG A 21 -28.01 2.46 -16.71
N GLY A 22 -27.61 3.04 -17.84
CA GLY A 22 -26.81 2.39 -18.88
C GLY A 22 -25.44 1.95 -18.37
N ARG A 23 -24.75 2.81 -17.59
CA ARG A 23 -23.50 2.44 -16.92
C ARG A 23 -23.70 1.26 -15.97
N GLY A 24 -24.75 1.29 -15.15
CA GLY A 24 -25.07 0.19 -14.23
C GLY A 24 -25.37 -1.13 -14.94
N VAL A 25 -26.17 -1.10 -16.00
CA VAL A 25 -26.46 -2.29 -16.82
C VAL A 25 -25.18 -2.82 -17.48
N LEU A 26 -24.33 -1.94 -18.00
CA LEU A 26 -23.05 -2.30 -18.61
C LEU A 26 -22.12 -3.00 -17.61
N VAL A 27 -22.02 -2.50 -16.39
CA VAL A 27 -21.26 -3.13 -15.28
C VAL A 27 -21.83 -4.51 -14.91
N ARG A 28 -23.16 -4.67 -14.83
CA ARG A 28 -23.79 -5.97 -14.55
C ARG A 28 -23.46 -7.01 -15.64
N ILE A 29 -23.57 -6.63 -16.91
CA ILE A 29 -23.25 -7.54 -18.03
C ILE A 29 -21.75 -7.87 -18.05
N TYR A 30 -20.89 -6.90 -17.74
CA TYR A 30 -19.46 -7.14 -17.57
C TYR A 30 -19.20 -8.16 -16.46
N ASN A 31 -19.83 -8.00 -15.29
CA ASN A 31 -19.66 -8.93 -14.17
C ASN A 31 -20.10 -10.34 -14.58
N ILE A 32 -21.29 -10.49 -15.19
CA ILE A 32 -21.77 -11.78 -15.71
C ILE A 32 -20.76 -12.40 -16.67
N LYS A 33 -20.23 -11.62 -17.62
CA LYS A 33 -19.22 -12.10 -18.57
C LYS A 33 -17.98 -12.61 -17.84
N LYS A 34 -17.43 -11.85 -16.89
CA LYS A 34 -16.22 -12.25 -16.14
C LYS A 34 -16.49 -13.48 -15.27
N THR A 35 -17.59 -13.50 -14.52
CA THR A 35 -17.99 -14.64 -13.67
C THR A 35 -18.17 -15.92 -14.47
N CYS A 36 -18.78 -15.86 -15.65
CA CYS A 36 -18.98 -17.03 -16.53
C CYS A 36 -17.71 -17.46 -17.25
N SER A 37 -16.75 -16.55 -17.45
CA SER A 37 -15.46 -16.85 -18.11
C SER A 37 -14.44 -17.51 -17.17
N ASP A 38 -14.50 -17.23 -15.86
CA ASP A 38 -13.62 -17.86 -14.87
C ASP A 38 -14.20 -19.21 -14.39
N PRO A 39 -13.50 -20.35 -14.63
CA PRO A 39 -13.94 -21.67 -14.19
C PRO A 39 -14.21 -21.78 -12.68
N LYS A 40 -13.60 -20.94 -11.84
CA LYS A 40 -13.78 -20.97 -10.38
C LYS A 40 -15.07 -20.32 -9.92
N THR A 41 -15.55 -19.32 -10.64
CA THR A 41 -16.75 -18.55 -10.28
C THR A 41 -17.96 -18.88 -11.15
N ARG A 42 -17.74 -19.56 -12.27
CA ARG A 42 -18.80 -20.01 -13.19
C ARG A 42 -19.80 -20.91 -12.43
N PRO A 43 -21.13 -20.72 -12.62
CA PRO A 43 -22.14 -21.54 -11.96
C PRO A 43 -21.88 -23.04 -12.14
N SER A 44 -21.89 -23.80 -11.04
CA SER A 44 -21.43 -25.20 -10.99
C SER A 44 -22.16 -26.13 -11.98
N PHE A 45 -23.46 -25.94 -12.17
CA PHE A 45 -24.26 -26.71 -13.13
C PHE A 45 -23.88 -26.44 -14.60
N LEU A 46 -23.22 -25.34 -14.94
CA LEU A 46 -22.67 -25.12 -16.29
C LEU A 46 -21.35 -25.85 -16.52
N CYS A 47 -20.72 -26.34 -15.45
CA CYS A 47 -19.48 -27.13 -15.49
C CYS A 47 -19.73 -28.63 -15.31
N ASP A 48 -20.94 -29.02 -14.90
CA ASP A 48 -21.31 -30.42 -14.67
C ASP A 48 -21.48 -31.18 -16.01
N LYS A 49 -20.77 -32.30 -16.14
CA LYS A 49 -20.88 -33.21 -17.29
C LYS A 49 -22.29 -33.75 -17.48
N ALA A 50 -23.07 -33.91 -16.39
CA ALA A 50 -24.45 -34.36 -16.48
C ALA A 50 -25.37 -33.32 -17.16
N MET A 51 -25.04 -32.03 -17.08
CA MET A 51 -25.82 -30.93 -17.65
C MET A 51 -25.46 -30.60 -19.11
N GLU A 52 -24.32 -31.11 -19.60
CA GLU A 52 -23.81 -30.84 -20.95
C GLU A 52 -24.81 -31.13 -22.09
N PRO A 53 -25.58 -32.24 -22.08
CA PRO A 53 -26.60 -32.50 -23.11
C PRO A 53 -27.71 -31.44 -23.11
N SER A 54 -28.14 -30.99 -21.92
CA SER A 54 -29.15 -29.94 -21.77
C SER A 54 -28.63 -28.59 -22.26
N ILE A 55 -27.38 -28.24 -21.94
CA ILE A 55 -26.73 -27.00 -22.39
C ILE A 55 -26.65 -26.96 -23.92
N LYS A 56 -26.19 -28.04 -24.56
CA LYS A 56 -26.12 -28.13 -26.03
C LYS A 56 -27.49 -28.03 -26.68
N PHE A 57 -28.50 -28.69 -26.11
CA PHE A 57 -29.88 -28.62 -26.60
C PHE A 57 -30.43 -27.20 -26.52
N ILE A 58 -30.31 -26.56 -25.34
CA ILE A 58 -30.79 -25.20 -25.10
C ILE A 58 -30.12 -24.23 -26.07
N ASN A 59 -28.79 -24.26 -26.19
CA ASN A 59 -28.07 -23.34 -27.05
C ASN A 59 -28.45 -23.48 -28.53
N LYS A 60 -28.70 -24.71 -29.00
CA LYS A 60 -29.06 -25.00 -30.39
C LYS A 60 -30.51 -24.63 -30.72
N LYS A 61 -31.43 -24.79 -29.76
CA LYS A 61 -32.87 -24.55 -29.97
C LYS A 61 -33.32 -23.14 -29.55
N PHE A 62 -32.47 -22.38 -28.86
CA PHE A 62 -32.77 -21.01 -28.45
C PHE A 62 -33.20 -20.12 -29.63
N PRO A 63 -34.27 -19.31 -29.50
CA PRO A 63 -35.15 -19.14 -28.32
C PRO A 63 -36.36 -20.10 -28.30
N ASN A 64 -36.54 -20.95 -29.31
CA ASN A 64 -37.67 -21.87 -29.47
C ASN A 64 -37.50 -23.14 -28.62
N LEU A 65 -37.64 -23.01 -27.31
CA LEU A 65 -37.47 -24.08 -26.33
C LEU A 65 -38.81 -24.72 -25.96
N ASP A 66 -39.05 -25.97 -26.36
CA ASP A 66 -40.24 -26.73 -25.95
C ASP A 66 -39.93 -27.62 -24.74
N VAL A 67 -40.33 -27.13 -23.56
CA VAL A 67 -40.10 -27.76 -22.26
C VAL A 67 -40.93 -29.05 -22.09
N ARG A 68 -42.08 -29.16 -22.74
CA ARG A 68 -43.03 -30.27 -22.55
C ARG A 68 -42.69 -31.49 -23.40
N SER A 69 -42.18 -31.28 -24.63
CA SER A 69 -41.83 -32.38 -25.55
C SER A 69 -40.37 -32.86 -25.43
N SER A 70 -39.49 -32.08 -24.79
CA SER A 70 -38.03 -32.32 -24.78
C SER A 70 -37.48 -32.90 -23.46
N THR A 71 -38.30 -33.67 -22.73
CA THR A 71 -37.98 -34.23 -21.40
C THR A 71 -36.73 -35.12 -21.37
N GLN A 72 -36.38 -35.79 -22.47
CA GLN A 72 -35.15 -36.60 -22.57
C GLN A 72 -33.87 -35.77 -22.51
N HIS A 73 -33.87 -34.56 -23.05
CA HIS A 73 -32.70 -33.67 -23.06
C HIS A 73 -32.66 -32.71 -21.86
N LEU A 74 -33.81 -32.42 -21.24
CA LEU A 74 -33.93 -31.50 -20.11
C LEU A 74 -34.10 -32.22 -18.75
N GLY A 75 -33.95 -33.54 -18.70
CA GLY A 75 -34.05 -34.33 -17.46
C GLY A 75 -33.17 -33.80 -16.30
N PRO A 76 -31.88 -33.48 -16.52
CA PRO A 76 -31.02 -32.88 -15.51
C PRO A 76 -31.52 -31.51 -15.02
N VAL A 77 -31.99 -30.64 -15.94
CA VAL A 77 -32.57 -29.34 -15.61
C VAL A 77 -33.84 -29.49 -14.76
N HIS A 78 -34.67 -30.51 -15.02
CA HIS A 78 -35.88 -30.77 -14.23
C HIS A 78 -35.55 -31.19 -12.79
N LYS A 79 -34.49 -31.99 -12.62
CA LYS A 79 -34.03 -32.45 -11.32
C LYS A 79 -33.56 -31.29 -10.44
N ASP A 80 -32.80 -30.36 -11.00
CA ASP A 80 -32.15 -29.27 -10.25
C ASP A 80 -32.87 -27.91 -10.44
N LYS A 81 -34.10 -27.91 -10.95
CA LYS A 81 -34.84 -26.69 -11.37
C LYS A 81 -34.92 -25.59 -10.30
N GLY A 82 -35.07 -25.96 -9.03
CA GLY A 82 -35.15 -25.00 -7.92
C GLY A 82 -33.83 -24.25 -7.69
N ASP A 83 -32.71 -24.95 -7.80
CA ASP A 83 -31.37 -24.36 -7.62
C ASP A 83 -30.97 -23.55 -8.86
N ILE A 84 -31.34 -24.01 -10.06
CA ILE A 84 -31.14 -23.27 -11.31
C ILE A 84 -31.89 -21.94 -11.29
N VAL A 85 -33.17 -21.93 -10.90
CA VAL A 85 -33.97 -20.68 -10.80
C VAL A 85 -33.32 -19.73 -9.79
N ARG A 86 -32.94 -20.24 -8.60
CA ARG A 86 -32.31 -19.41 -7.56
C ARG A 86 -31.00 -18.79 -8.02
N ALA A 87 -30.15 -19.56 -8.70
CA ALA A 87 -28.83 -19.12 -9.12
C ALA A 87 -28.85 -18.23 -10.38
N LEU A 88 -29.73 -18.50 -11.35
CA LEU A 88 -29.77 -17.78 -12.62
C LEU A 88 -30.76 -16.61 -12.65
N ALA A 89 -31.69 -16.49 -11.69
CA ALA A 89 -32.61 -15.36 -11.63
C ALA A 89 -31.90 -13.99 -11.72
N PRO A 90 -30.83 -13.70 -10.95
CA PRO A 90 -30.13 -12.41 -11.04
C PRO A 90 -29.55 -12.15 -12.44
N TYR A 91 -29.08 -13.19 -13.13
CA TYR A 91 -28.53 -13.05 -14.48
C TYR A 91 -29.63 -12.84 -15.51
N TYR A 92 -30.72 -13.60 -15.43
CA TYR A 92 -31.88 -13.45 -16.30
C TYR A 92 -32.46 -12.05 -16.22
N TYR A 93 -32.74 -11.54 -15.02
CA TYR A 93 -33.28 -10.19 -14.85
C TYR A 93 -32.29 -9.10 -15.25
N SER A 94 -30.98 -9.34 -15.17
CA SER A 94 -29.98 -8.41 -15.75
C SER A 94 -30.09 -8.33 -17.28
N PHE A 95 -30.39 -9.44 -17.95
CA PHE A 95 -30.65 -9.42 -19.40
C PHE A 95 -32.00 -8.78 -19.74
N VAL A 96 -33.00 -8.89 -18.86
CA VAL A 96 -34.26 -8.13 -18.98
C VAL A 96 -34.01 -6.64 -18.83
N ASP A 97 -33.16 -6.22 -17.89
CA ASP A 97 -32.76 -4.81 -17.75
C ASP A 97 -32.08 -4.27 -19.03
N VAL A 98 -31.31 -5.09 -19.75
CA VAL A 98 -30.74 -4.72 -21.06
C VAL A 98 -31.85 -4.48 -22.09
N LEU A 99 -32.86 -5.36 -22.13
CA LEU A 99 -34.00 -5.22 -23.03
C LEU A 99 -34.78 -3.93 -22.75
N GLU A 100 -35.11 -3.68 -21.49
CA GLU A 100 -35.83 -2.47 -21.08
C GLU A 100 -35.00 -1.21 -21.36
N PHE A 101 -33.71 -1.22 -21.02
CA PHE A 101 -32.81 -0.10 -21.32
C PHE A 101 -32.78 0.21 -22.81
N ARG A 102 -32.64 -0.80 -23.67
CA ARG A 102 -32.70 -0.65 -25.13
C ARG A 102 -33.98 0.03 -25.57
N ASP A 103 -35.14 -0.44 -25.09
CA ASP A 103 -36.43 0.09 -25.52
C ASP A 103 -36.57 1.59 -25.16
N HIS A 104 -36.13 1.99 -23.96
CA HIS A 104 -36.13 3.40 -23.55
C HIS A 104 -35.13 4.25 -24.35
N VAL A 105 -33.96 3.72 -24.68
CA VAL A 105 -33.00 4.41 -25.56
C VAL A 105 -33.60 4.66 -26.93
N TYR A 106 -34.25 3.66 -27.54
CA TYR A 106 -34.92 3.86 -28.83
C TYR A 106 -36.03 4.89 -28.80
N GLU A 107 -36.89 4.84 -27.78
CA GLU A 107 -37.94 5.85 -27.62
C GLU A 107 -37.33 7.26 -27.58
N LEU A 108 -36.25 7.42 -26.81
CA LEU A 108 -35.57 8.71 -26.65
C LEU A 108 -34.90 9.17 -27.96
N LEU A 109 -34.15 8.31 -28.64
CA LEU A 109 -33.48 8.64 -29.90
C LEU A 109 -34.50 9.01 -31.00
N ASN A 110 -35.59 8.25 -31.11
CA ASN A 110 -36.69 8.56 -32.03
C ASN A 110 -37.33 9.92 -31.71
N THR A 111 -37.50 10.24 -30.42
CA THR A 111 -38.05 11.52 -29.98
C THR A 111 -37.09 12.68 -30.31
N ILE A 112 -35.78 12.50 -30.12
CA ILE A 112 -34.76 13.50 -30.47
C ILE A 112 -34.79 13.79 -31.98
N ASP A 113 -34.86 12.76 -32.82
CA ASP A 113 -34.93 12.92 -34.27
C ASP A 113 -36.21 13.63 -34.71
N ALA A 114 -37.36 13.25 -34.14
CA ALA A 114 -38.65 13.86 -34.45
C ALA A 114 -38.67 15.37 -34.13
N ASN A 115 -37.93 15.80 -33.10
CA ASN A 115 -37.79 17.21 -32.72
C ASN A 115 -36.62 17.92 -33.42
N GLN A 116 -35.84 17.19 -34.23
CA GLN A 116 -34.68 17.68 -34.99
C GLN A 116 -33.73 18.52 -34.10
N CYS A 117 -33.32 17.96 -32.98
CA CYS A 117 -32.49 18.66 -32.00
C CYS A 117 -31.14 19.10 -32.59
N PHE A 118 -30.72 20.30 -32.24
CA PHE A 118 -29.43 20.91 -32.50
C PHE A 118 -28.40 20.42 -31.47
N PHE A 119 -27.22 20.04 -31.96
CA PHE A 119 -26.11 19.58 -31.12
C PHE A 119 -24.82 20.31 -31.51
N ASP A 120 -24.22 20.97 -30.53
CA ASP A 120 -22.92 21.62 -30.61
C ASP A 120 -22.24 21.59 -29.23
N ILE A 121 -21.16 20.83 -29.11
CA ILE A 121 -20.42 20.65 -27.86
C ILE A 121 -19.91 21.99 -27.28
N HIS A 122 -19.73 23.02 -28.10
CA HIS A 122 -19.25 24.33 -27.66
C HIS A 122 -20.35 25.21 -27.07
N VAL A 123 -21.63 24.89 -27.32
CA VAL A 123 -22.79 25.70 -26.91
C VAL A 123 -23.65 24.94 -25.91
N ASN A 124 -24.28 23.85 -26.33
CA ASN A 124 -25.13 23.01 -25.47
C ASN A 124 -24.36 21.77 -25.00
N TYR A 125 -23.32 22.04 -24.21
CA TYR A 125 -22.33 21.07 -23.77
C TYR A 125 -22.97 19.84 -23.10
N ASP A 126 -23.80 20.02 -22.07
CA ASP A 126 -24.38 18.90 -21.33
C ASP A 126 -25.32 18.07 -22.22
N PHE A 127 -26.10 18.73 -23.07
CA PHE A 127 -27.00 18.04 -23.98
C PHE A 127 -26.28 17.21 -25.05
N THR A 128 -25.25 17.79 -25.68
CA THR A 128 -24.43 17.09 -26.68
C THR A 128 -23.62 15.97 -26.04
N LYS A 129 -22.98 16.24 -24.89
CA LYS A 129 -22.21 15.25 -24.13
C LYS A 129 -23.08 14.07 -23.70
N SER A 130 -24.21 14.31 -23.04
CA SER A 130 -25.09 13.24 -22.57
C SER A 130 -25.72 12.42 -23.71
N TYR A 131 -25.98 13.04 -24.86
CA TYR A 131 -26.44 12.33 -26.05
C TYR A 131 -25.36 11.38 -26.59
N LEU A 132 -24.12 11.86 -26.76
CA LEU A 132 -23.00 11.05 -27.23
C LEU A 132 -22.61 9.95 -26.24
N ASP A 133 -22.62 10.25 -24.93
CA ASP A 133 -22.41 9.28 -23.86
C ASP A 133 -23.44 8.15 -23.92
N LEU A 134 -24.72 8.47 -24.16
CA LEU A 134 -25.78 7.47 -24.22
C LEU A 134 -25.59 6.54 -25.43
N ILE A 135 -25.25 7.10 -26.59
CA ILE A 135 -24.97 6.33 -27.81
C ILE A 135 -23.80 5.37 -27.57
N VAL A 136 -22.69 5.88 -27.05
CA VAL A 136 -21.50 5.06 -26.79
C VAL A 136 -21.76 4.00 -25.73
N THR A 137 -22.52 4.33 -24.68
CA THR A 137 -22.91 3.37 -23.64
C THR A 137 -23.76 2.25 -24.24
N TYR A 138 -24.73 2.60 -25.07
CA TYR A 138 -25.60 1.64 -25.76
C TYR A 138 -24.82 0.74 -26.73
N VAL A 139 -23.95 1.32 -27.56
CA VAL A 139 -23.07 0.56 -28.47
C VAL A 139 -22.15 -0.38 -27.68
N SER A 140 -21.54 0.12 -26.60
CA SER A 140 -20.68 -0.69 -25.73
C SER A 140 -21.43 -1.85 -25.11
N LEU A 141 -22.68 -1.62 -24.67
CA LEU A 141 -23.54 -2.65 -24.11
C LEU A 141 -23.87 -3.76 -25.11
N VAL A 142 -24.28 -3.39 -26.33
CA VAL A 142 -24.62 -4.37 -27.38
C VAL A 142 -23.38 -5.19 -27.76
N LEU A 143 -22.22 -4.54 -27.90
CA LEU A 143 -20.97 -5.24 -28.22
C LEU A 143 -20.50 -6.14 -27.09
N LEU A 144 -20.64 -5.72 -25.83
CA LEU A 144 -20.32 -6.54 -24.67
C LEU A 144 -21.27 -7.73 -24.54
N LEU A 145 -22.57 -7.52 -24.72
CA LEU A 145 -23.59 -8.58 -24.73
C LEU A 145 -23.26 -9.65 -25.78
N ALA A 146 -22.88 -9.24 -26.99
CA ALA A 146 -22.52 -10.17 -28.06
C ALA A 146 -21.27 -11.01 -27.73
N ARG A 147 -20.32 -10.44 -26.95
CA ARG A 147 -19.12 -11.13 -26.44
C ARG A 147 -19.39 -12.04 -25.24
N THR A 148 -20.59 -12.02 -24.67
CA THR A 148 -21.00 -12.97 -23.62
C THR A 148 -21.47 -14.27 -24.27
N GLU A 149 -20.58 -15.26 -24.34
CA GLU A 149 -20.80 -16.53 -25.05
C GLU A 149 -21.97 -17.33 -24.48
N ASP A 150 -22.05 -17.43 -23.15
CA ASP A 150 -23.06 -18.25 -22.47
C ASP A 150 -24.46 -17.59 -22.40
N ARG A 151 -24.67 -16.39 -22.97
CA ARG A 151 -25.92 -15.61 -22.82
C ARG A 151 -27.18 -16.42 -23.15
N ARG A 152 -27.17 -17.20 -24.24
CA ARG A 152 -28.31 -18.03 -24.67
C ARG A 152 -28.59 -19.16 -23.69
N VAL A 153 -27.53 -19.76 -23.15
CA VAL A 153 -27.62 -20.85 -22.17
C VAL A 153 -28.15 -20.32 -20.85
N LEU A 154 -27.63 -19.19 -20.36
CA LEU A 154 -28.09 -18.56 -19.12
C LEU A 154 -29.59 -18.21 -19.18
N ILE A 155 -30.00 -17.55 -20.26
CA ILE A 155 -31.40 -17.13 -20.45
C ILE A 155 -32.30 -18.35 -20.67
N GLY A 156 -31.91 -19.27 -21.54
CA GLY A 156 -32.71 -20.45 -21.89
C GLY A 156 -32.83 -21.45 -20.75
N MET A 157 -31.78 -21.67 -19.97
CA MET A 157 -31.79 -22.59 -18.84
C MET A 157 -32.65 -22.08 -17.69
N TYR A 158 -32.58 -20.77 -17.38
CA TYR A 158 -33.51 -20.14 -16.44
C TYR A 158 -34.95 -20.31 -16.92
N HIS A 159 -35.23 -20.00 -18.19
CA HIS A 159 -36.56 -20.11 -18.76
C HIS A 159 -37.14 -21.54 -18.65
N CYS A 160 -36.37 -22.56 -19.04
CA CYS A 160 -36.80 -23.95 -18.92
C CYS A 160 -37.11 -24.32 -17.45
N ALA A 161 -36.22 -23.97 -16.51
CA ALA A 161 -36.41 -24.28 -15.10
C ALA A 161 -37.59 -23.52 -14.48
N HIS A 162 -37.80 -22.27 -14.88
CA HIS A 162 -38.94 -21.44 -14.47
C HIS A 162 -40.26 -22.04 -14.95
N GLU A 163 -40.37 -22.39 -16.23
CA GLU A 163 -41.58 -22.99 -16.79
C GLU A 163 -41.90 -24.37 -16.19
N MET A 164 -40.88 -25.19 -15.92
CA MET A 164 -41.03 -26.47 -15.20
C MET A 164 -41.47 -26.32 -13.73
N SER A 165 -41.31 -25.12 -13.16
CA SER A 165 -41.66 -24.84 -11.77
C SER A 165 -43.03 -24.17 -11.65
N HIS A 166 -43.36 -23.25 -12.56
CA HIS A 166 -44.58 -22.43 -12.51
C HIS A 166 -45.65 -22.83 -13.53
N GLY A 167 -45.34 -23.72 -14.48
CA GLY A 167 -46.27 -24.17 -15.52
C GLY A 167 -46.48 -23.19 -16.68
N ALA A 168 -45.86 -22.02 -16.62
CA ALA A 168 -45.92 -20.96 -17.63
C ALA A 168 -44.55 -20.31 -17.86
N SER A 169 -44.34 -19.82 -19.08
CA SER A 169 -43.16 -19.05 -19.48
C SER A 169 -43.15 -17.65 -18.86
N ASP A 170 -41.96 -17.07 -18.65
CA ASP A 170 -41.82 -15.68 -18.22
C ASP A 170 -42.27 -14.71 -19.32
N SER A 171 -42.94 -13.62 -18.96
CA SER A 171 -43.51 -12.65 -19.90
C SER A 171 -42.48 -11.94 -20.79
N SER A 172 -41.24 -11.82 -20.33
CA SER A 172 -40.15 -11.13 -21.03
C SER A 172 -39.35 -12.06 -21.94
N PHE A 173 -39.46 -13.40 -21.77
CA PHE A 173 -38.60 -14.37 -22.47
C PHE A 173 -38.68 -14.27 -24.00
N ALA A 174 -39.89 -14.16 -24.57
CA ALA A 174 -40.05 -14.12 -26.02
C ALA A 174 -39.36 -12.90 -26.65
N ARG A 175 -39.53 -11.71 -26.05
CA ARG A 175 -38.91 -10.46 -26.48
C ARG A 175 -37.40 -10.48 -26.27
N LEU A 176 -36.95 -11.00 -25.13
CA LEU A 176 -35.54 -11.12 -24.79
C LEU A 176 -34.81 -12.09 -25.73
N GLY A 177 -35.41 -13.26 -26.01
CA GLY A 177 -34.87 -14.23 -26.94
C GLY A 177 -34.72 -13.66 -28.36
N GLN A 178 -35.73 -12.91 -28.81
CA GLN A 178 -35.68 -12.21 -30.09
C GLN A 178 -34.57 -11.15 -30.16
N MET A 179 -34.44 -10.31 -29.11
CA MET A 179 -33.34 -9.33 -29.02
C MET A 179 -31.96 -10.00 -29.09
N VAL A 180 -31.76 -11.12 -28.39
CA VAL A 180 -30.49 -11.84 -28.38
C VAL A 180 -30.13 -12.37 -29.77
N LEU A 181 -31.12 -12.82 -30.55
CA LEU A 181 -30.89 -13.24 -31.94
C LEU A 181 -30.57 -12.07 -32.86
N GLU A 182 -31.25 -10.93 -32.70
CA GLU A 182 -30.99 -9.71 -33.48
C GLU A 182 -29.53 -9.24 -33.35
N TYR A 183 -28.93 -9.40 -32.17
CA TYR A 183 -27.55 -9.04 -31.90
C TYR A 183 -26.52 -10.16 -32.11
N ASP A 184 -26.87 -11.25 -32.81
CA ASP A 184 -25.85 -12.22 -33.25
C ASP A 184 -24.84 -11.62 -34.23
N HIS A 185 -25.27 -10.62 -34.99
CA HIS A 185 -24.43 -9.78 -35.84
C HIS A 185 -24.51 -8.31 -35.39
N PRO A 186 -23.93 -7.97 -34.22
CA PRO A 186 -24.24 -6.74 -33.50
C PRO A 186 -23.91 -5.48 -34.32
N LEU A 187 -22.78 -5.46 -35.03
CA LEU A 187 -22.36 -4.29 -35.82
C LEU A 187 -23.33 -3.99 -36.96
N LYS A 188 -23.78 -5.02 -37.69
CA LYS A 188 -24.73 -4.86 -38.78
C LYS A 188 -26.08 -4.36 -38.24
N LYS A 189 -26.57 -4.97 -37.17
CA LYS A 189 -27.82 -4.59 -36.53
C LYS A 189 -27.78 -3.15 -36.00
N LEU A 190 -26.69 -2.75 -35.34
CA LEU A 190 -26.48 -1.37 -34.90
C LEU A 190 -26.50 -0.37 -36.07
N THR A 191 -25.84 -0.68 -37.20
CA THR A 191 -25.90 0.23 -38.36
C THR A 191 -27.29 0.37 -38.97
N GLU A 192 -28.12 -0.68 -38.91
CA GLU A 192 -29.51 -0.63 -39.37
C GLU A 192 -30.37 0.22 -38.41
N GLU A 193 -30.17 0.06 -37.10
CA GLU A 193 -30.90 0.78 -36.05
C GLU A 193 -30.56 2.28 -36.01
N PHE A 194 -29.29 2.63 -36.22
CA PHE A 194 -28.83 4.02 -36.25
C PHE A 194 -29.03 4.71 -37.61
N GLY A 195 -29.55 4.00 -38.61
CA GLY A 195 -29.93 4.56 -39.91
C GLY A 195 -30.76 5.85 -39.82
N PRO A 196 -31.94 5.86 -39.15
CA PRO A 196 -32.75 7.06 -38.97
C PRO A 196 -32.05 8.17 -38.17
N HIS A 197 -31.22 7.80 -37.20
CA HIS A 197 -30.51 8.71 -36.27
C HIS A 197 -29.28 9.39 -36.89
N SER A 198 -28.87 8.98 -38.10
CA SER A 198 -27.57 9.37 -38.68
C SER A 198 -27.35 10.88 -38.77
N LYS A 199 -28.39 11.68 -39.02
CA LYS A 199 -28.27 13.15 -39.11
C LYS A 199 -27.89 13.77 -37.76
N ALA A 200 -28.61 13.41 -36.70
CA ALA A 200 -28.38 13.93 -35.35
C ALA A 200 -27.00 13.53 -34.82
N VAL A 201 -26.64 12.23 -34.96
CA VAL A 201 -25.32 11.72 -34.58
C VAL A 201 -24.20 12.44 -35.34
N THR A 202 -24.33 12.59 -36.66
CA THR A 202 -23.30 13.25 -37.48
C THR A 202 -23.11 14.71 -37.08
N SER A 203 -24.21 15.44 -36.81
CA SER A 203 -24.14 16.83 -36.35
C SER A 203 -23.40 16.95 -35.01
N ALA A 204 -23.74 16.10 -34.04
CA ALA A 204 -23.10 16.08 -32.73
C ALA A 204 -21.59 15.77 -32.85
N LEU A 205 -21.21 14.76 -33.64
CA LEU A 205 -19.81 14.39 -33.85
C LEU A 205 -19.02 15.48 -34.59
N LEU A 206 -19.60 16.14 -35.59
CA LEU A 206 -18.93 17.20 -36.32
C LEU A 206 -18.59 18.41 -35.44
N SER A 207 -19.40 18.69 -34.41
CA SER A 207 -19.09 19.75 -33.45
C SER A 207 -17.77 19.50 -32.69
N LEU A 208 -17.31 18.24 -32.60
CA LEU A 208 -16.04 17.89 -31.97
C LEU A 208 -14.82 18.16 -32.87
N HIS A 209 -14.99 18.43 -34.17
CA HIS A 209 -13.87 18.47 -35.13
C HIS A 209 -12.76 19.43 -34.70
N PHE A 210 -13.11 20.70 -34.47
CA PHE A 210 -12.14 21.72 -34.06
C PHE A 210 -11.55 21.40 -32.67
N LEU A 211 -12.40 21.02 -31.71
CA LEU A 211 -11.96 20.71 -30.35
C LEU A 211 -10.99 19.54 -30.31
N PHE A 212 -11.32 18.44 -31.00
CA PHE A 212 -10.50 17.23 -31.03
C PHE A 212 -9.17 17.51 -31.73
N ALA A 213 -9.20 18.20 -32.88
CA ALA A 213 -7.98 18.59 -33.57
C ALA A 213 -7.07 19.46 -32.69
N ARG A 214 -7.62 20.45 -31.98
CA ARG A 214 -6.85 21.33 -31.07
C ARG A 214 -6.30 20.59 -29.85
N ARG A 215 -7.07 19.66 -29.26
CA ARG A 215 -6.66 18.91 -28.05
C ARG A 215 -5.73 17.74 -28.37
N ASN A 216 -5.85 17.12 -29.54
CA ASN A 216 -5.07 15.96 -29.95
C ASN A 216 -3.72 16.34 -30.59
N GLN A 217 -2.93 17.18 -29.92
CA GLN A 217 -1.65 17.69 -30.43
C GLN A 217 -0.45 16.90 -29.88
N GLY A 218 0.68 16.93 -30.59
CA GLY A 218 1.92 16.27 -30.17
C GLY A 218 2.69 17.10 -29.13
N SER A 219 3.66 16.46 -28.47
CA SER A 219 4.45 17.13 -27.42
C SER A 219 5.26 18.34 -27.91
N GLU A 220 5.70 18.37 -29.17
CA GLU A 220 6.39 19.53 -29.74
C GLU A 220 5.47 20.75 -29.84
N GLN A 221 4.22 20.55 -30.25
CA GLN A 221 3.24 21.63 -30.32
C GLN A 221 2.91 22.14 -28.92
N TRP A 222 2.72 21.23 -27.95
CA TRP A 222 2.52 21.62 -26.54
C TRP A 222 3.69 22.44 -25.98
N ARG A 223 4.94 22.14 -26.37
CA ARG A 223 6.10 22.96 -26.01
C ARG A 223 6.06 24.34 -26.66
N SER A 224 5.74 24.40 -27.95
CA SER A 224 5.59 25.66 -28.68
C SER A 224 4.53 26.56 -28.04
N ASP A 225 3.40 25.97 -27.63
CA ASP A 225 2.28 26.69 -27.01
C ASP A 225 2.48 26.95 -25.51
N GLN A 226 3.55 26.42 -24.91
CA GLN A 226 3.83 26.48 -23.47
C GLN A 226 2.63 26.05 -22.61
N LEU A 227 1.92 25.00 -23.06
CA LEU A 227 0.71 24.47 -22.45
C LEU A 227 0.87 24.21 -20.95
N LEU A 228 -0.08 24.69 -20.13
CA LEU A 228 -0.10 24.63 -18.66
C LEU A 228 0.97 25.47 -17.92
N SER A 229 1.92 26.12 -18.60
CA SER A 229 2.91 26.96 -17.92
C SER A 229 2.30 28.29 -17.45
N LEU A 230 2.42 28.56 -16.16
CA LEU A 230 2.03 29.84 -15.55
C LEU A 230 3.15 30.90 -15.64
N LEU A 231 4.38 30.48 -15.95
CA LEU A 231 5.56 31.35 -16.01
C LEU A 231 5.79 31.95 -17.40
N SER A 232 5.18 31.36 -18.44
CA SER A 232 5.22 31.84 -19.84
C SER A 232 4.87 33.32 -19.95
N THR A 233 3.83 33.76 -19.23
CA THR A 233 3.34 35.13 -19.21
C THR A 233 3.12 35.60 -17.77
N ALA A 234 4.23 35.85 -17.05
CA ALA A 234 4.20 36.22 -15.64
C ALA A 234 3.27 37.41 -15.32
N GLY A 235 3.08 38.34 -16.25
CA GLY A 235 2.16 39.49 -16.09
C GLY A 235 0.67 39.12 -15.98
N THR A 236 0.26 37.92 -16.43
CA THR A 236 -1.13 37.46 -16.40
C THR A 236 -1.38 36.37 -15.36
N MET A 237 -0.46 36.19 -14.39
CA MET A 237 -0.61 35.19 -13.33
C MET A 237 -1.86 35.40 -12.47
N LEU A 238 -2.25 36.66 -12.23
CA LEU A 238 -3.45 36.99 -11.44
C LEU A 238 -4.74 36.99 -12.28
N SER A 239 -4.63 37.01 -13.61
CA SER A 239 -5.80 36.98 -14.49
C SER A 239 -6.45 35.60 -14.45
N PRO A 240 -7.80 35.49 -14.40
CA PRO A 240 -8.46 34.21 -14.47
C PRO A 240 -8.12 33.49 -15.78
N ALA A 241 -7.87 32.19 -15.71
CA ALA A 241 -7.79 31.35 -16.88
C ALA A 241 -9.21 31.14 -17.42
N SER A 242 -9.55 31.83 -18.50
CA SER A 242 -10.87 31.76 -19.15
C SER A 242 -10.77 31.15 -20.54
N SER A 243 -11.80 30.39 -20.91
CA SER A 243 -12.06 29.89 -22.26
C SER A 243 -13.53 30.08 -22.57
N ASP A 244 -13.87 30.37 -23.82
CA ASP A 244 -15.26 30.42 -24.28
C ASP A 244 -15.95 29.05 -24.18
N THR A 245 -15.17 27.99 -23.96
CA THR A 245 -15.63 26.60 -23.89
C THR A 245 -15.01 25.89 -22.68
N MET A 246 -15.21 26.42 -21.48
CA MET A 246 -14.59 25.93 -20.22
C MET A 246 -14.66 24.41 -20.05
N ALA A 247 -15.86 23.83 -20.17
CA ALA A 247 -16.08 22.40 -19.96
C ALA A 247 -15.39 21.51 -21.01
N CYS A 248 -15.05 22.07 -22.17
CA CYS A 248 -14.31 21.38 -23.22
C CYS A 248 -12.79 21.33 -22.97
N GLU A 249 -12.25 22.20 -22.13
CA GLU A 249 -10.80 22.27 -21.87
C GLU A 249 -10.30 21.08 -21.05
N TYR A 250 -11.12 20.58 -20.13
CA TYR A 250 -10.84 19.40 -19.31
C TYR A 250 -11.67 18.17 -19.69
N LEU A 251 -12.45 18.23 -20.79
CA LEU A 251 -13.10 17.05 -21.34
C LEU A 251 -12.03 16.04 -21.76
N SER A 252 -12.22 14.78 -21.35
CA SER A 252 -11.30 13.68 -21.65
C SER A 252 -11.15 13.48 -23.16
N LEU A 253 -9.89 13.43 -23.61
CA LEU A 253 -9.55 13.13 -24.99
C LEU A 253 -9.94 11.68 -25.34
N GLU A 254 -9.83 10.75 -24.39
CA GLU A 254 -10.23 9.35 -24.55
C GLU A 254 -11.74 9.23 -24.79
N VAL A 255 -12.54 10.00 -24.04
CA VAL A 255 -14.00 10.02 -24.20
C VAL A 255 -14.39 10.58 -25.58
N MET A 256 -13.77 11.68 -26.00
CA MET A 256 -13.99 12.25 -27.34
C MET A 256 -13.60 11.27 -28.45
N GLU A 257 -12.44 10.64 -28.33
CA GLU A 257 -11.98 9.60 -29.27
C GLU A 257 -12.99 8.46 -29.35
N ARG A 258 -13.52 8.00 -28.21
CA ARG A 258 -14.52 6.95 -28.15
C ARG A 258 -15.85 7.35 -28.80
N TRP A 259 -16.33 8.58 -28.57
CA TRP A 259 -17.51 9.12 -29.26
C TRP A 259 -17.32 9.13 -30.78
N ILE A 260 -16.19 9.63 -31.26
CA ILE A 260 -15.86 9.71 -32.69
C ILE A 260 -15.82 8.31 -33.31
N LEU A 261 -15.04 7.40 -32.72
CA LEU A 261 -14.80 6.07 -33.28
C LEU A 261 -16.06 5.20 -33.25
N MET A 262 -16.79 5.16 -32.13
CA MET A 262 -18.01 4.35 -32.01
C MET A 262 -19.21 4.99 -32.72
N GLY A 263 -19.31 6.33 -32.74
CA GLY A 263 -20.35 7.04 -33.46
C GLY A 263 -20.26 6.84 -34.97
N PHE A 264 -19.08 6.96 -35.56
CA PHE A 264 -18.89 6.65 -36.99
C PHE A 264 -18.93 5.15 -37.31
N LEU A 265 -18.72 4.27 -36.31
CA LEU A 265 -18.92 2.83 -36.47
C LEU A 265 -20.40 2.50 -36.71
N VAL A 266 -21.33 3.18 -36.03
CA VAL A 266 -22.78 2.96 -36.21
C VAL A 266 -23.40 3.81 -37.31
N CYS A 267 -22.77 4.93 -37.68
CA CYS A 267 -23.21 5.80 -38.79
C CYS A 267 -22.16 5.91 -39.91
N PRO A 268 -21.76 4.81 -40.57
CA PRO A 268 -20.69 4.82 -41.57
C PRO A 268 -21.02 5.67 -42.82
N GLY A 269 -22.30 5.90 -43.12
CA GLY A 269 -22.73 6.74 -44.24
C GLY A 269 -22.21 8.18 -44.17
N ALA A 270 -21.98 8.70 -42.96
CA ALA A 270 -21.44 10.04 -42.73
C ALA A 270 -20.03 10.22 -43.33
N LEU A 271 -19.22 9.15 -43.38
CA LEU A 271 -17.86 9.14 -43.91
C LEU A 271 -17.81 9.32 -45.44
N GLY A 272 -18.92 9.02 -46.13
CA GLY A 272 -19.08 9.27 -47.56
C GLY A 272 -19.67 10.65 -47.85
N ALA A 273 -20.48 11.18 -46.93
CA ALA A 273 -21.28 12.39 -47.14
C ALA A 273 -20.52 13.69 -46.84
N SER A 274 -19.60 13.70 -45.86
CA SER A 274 -18.85 14.90 -45.48
C SER A 274 -17.33 14.65 -45.38
N PRO A 275 -16.49 15.51 -45.99
CA PRO A 275 -15.03 15.39 -45.88
C PRO A 275 -14.52 15.66 -44.46
N GLN A 276 -15.18 16.54 -43.71
CA GLN A 276 -14.83 16.83 -42.32
C GLN A 276 -15.05 15.63 -41.41
N CYS A 277 -16.12 14.84 -41.63
CA CYS A 277 -16.34 13.58 -40.90
C CYS A 277 -15.21 12.58 -41.15
N LEU A 278 -14.76 12.46 -42.40
CA LEU A 278 -13.68 11.57 -42.77
C LEU A 278 -12.36 11.98 -42.10
N GLU A 279 -12.03 13.28 -42.11
CA GLU A 279 -10.84 13.81 -41.47
C GLU A 279 -10.85 13.54 -39.96
N LEU A 280 -11.96 13.87 -39.28
CA LEU A 280 -12.11 13.65 -37.85
C LEU A 280 -11.96 12.16 -37.48
N TRP A 281 -12.57 11.27 -38.27
CA TRP A 281 -12.45 9.83 -38.07
C TRP A 281 -11.01 9.33 -38.29
N ARG A 282 -10.30 9.82 -39.32
CA ARG A 282 -8.89 9.48 -39.56
C ARG A 282 -7.99 9.94 -38.41
N LEU A 283 -8.18 11.16 -37.92
CA LEU A 283 -7.42 11.71 -36.78
C LEU A 283 -7.58 10.84 -35.54
N ALA A 284 -8.80 10.37 -35.25
CA ALA A 284 -9.05 9.49 -34.12
C ALA A 284 -8.43 8.09 -34.31
N LEU A 285 -8.53 7.50 -35.51
CA LEU A 285 -7.95 6.18 -35.80
C LEU A 285 -6.42 6.16 -35.69
N GLN A 286 -5.76 7.26 -36.01
CA GLN A 286 -4.30 7.37 -35.94
C GLN A 286 -3.76 7.41 -34.50
N GLY A 287 -4.59 7.75 -33.51
CA GLY A 287 -4.21 7.91 -32.11
C GLY A 287 -4.19 6.61 -31.29
N SER A 288 -5.07 5.66 -31.59
CA SER A 288 -5.24 4.45 -30.76
C SER A 288 -5.44 3.16 -31.55
N LEU A 289 -4.87 2.06 -31.06
CA LEU A 289 -5.11 0.71 -31.60
C LEU A 289 -6.28 0.01 -30.91
N TYR A 290 -6.51 0.36 -29.64
CA TYR A 290 -7.55 -0.18 -28.78
C TYR A 290 -8.35 0.94 -28.12
N VAL A 291 -9.67 0.77 -28.10
CA VAL A 291 -10.63 1.69 -27.46
C VAL A 291 -11.35 0.97 -26.33
N THR A 292 -11.56 1.61 -25.19
CA THR A 292 -12.25 1.00 -24.05
C THR A 292 -13.75 0.81 -24.35
N LEU A 293 -14.28 -0.39 -24.15
CA LEU A 293 -15.73 -0.62 -24.05
C LEU A 293 -16.18 -0.37 -22.61
N LEU A 294 -15.57 -1.09 -21.67
CA LEU A 294 -15.72 -0.91 -20.23
C LEU A 294 -14.51 -1.57 -19.53
N ARG A 295 -13.87 -0.87 -18.58
CA ARG A 295 -12.78 -1.44 -17.75
C ARG A 295 -11.67 -2.06 -18.61
N ASP A 296 -11.35 -3.34 -18.42
CA ASP A 296 -10.34 -4.09 -19.20
C ASP A 296 -10.86 -4.66 -20.53
N GLU A 297 -12.16 -4.55 -20.83
CA GLU A 297 -12.70 -4.95 -22.12
C GLU A 297 -12.46 -3.86 -23.16
N ALA A 298 -11.52 -4.11 -24.06
CA ALA A 298 -11.22 -3.21 -25.17
C ALA A 298 -11.70 -3.72 -26.54
N LEU A 299 -11.84 -2.79 -27.47
CA LEU A 299 -12.16 -3.02 -28.86
C LEU A 299 -10.90 -2.79 -29.72
N GLN A 300 -10.49 -3.79 -30.50
CA GLN A 300 -9.46 -3.60 -31.52
C GLN A 300 -10.07 -2.84 -32.72
N ILE A 301 -10.09 -1.51 -32.63
CA ILE A 301 -10.94 -0.65 -33.45
C ILE A 301 -10.73 -0.87 -34.94
N HIS A 302 -9.48 -0.96 -35.38
CA HIS A 302 -9.15 -1.16 -36.79
C HIS A 302 -9.70 -2.47 -37.34
N LYS A 303 -9.61 -3.57 -36.57
CA LYS A 303 -10.08 -4.89 -37.00
C LYS A 303 -11.61 -4.91 -37.08
N VAL A 304 -12.28 -4.45 -36.02
CA VAL A 304 -13.74 -4.44 -35.94
C VAL A 304 -14.33 -3.55 -37.03
N THR A 305 -13.72 -2.40 -37.29
CA THR A 305 -14.18 -1.47 -38.33
C THR A 305 -13.92 -2.02 -39.73
N GLU A 306 -12.80 -2.73 -39.95
CA GLU A 306 -12.52 -3.39 -41.23
C GLU A 306 -13.54 -4.49 -41.54
N GLU A 307 -13.89 -5.32 -40.55
CA GLU A 307 -14.90 -6.37 -40.67
C GLU A 307 -16.28 -5.79 -41.04
N LEU A 308 -16.71 -4.71 -40.39
CA LEU A 308 -17.96 -4.03 -40.73
C LEU A 308 -17.92 -3.42 -42.13
N LEU A 309 -16.94 -2.55 -42.42
CA LEU A 309 -16.90 -1.82 -43.68
C LEU A 309 -16.72 -2.74 -44.90
N SER A 310 -16.00 -3.86 -44.75
CA SER A 310 -15.84 -4.85 -45.81
C SER A 310 -17.14 -5.59 -46.14
N SER A 311 -18.07 -5.69 -45.17
CA SER A 311 -19.38 -6.30 -45.38
C SER A 311 -20.38 -5.38 -46.10
N LEU A 312 -20.10 -4.07 -46.13
CA LEU A 312 -20.98 -3.05 -46.72
C LEU A 312 -20.58 -2.72 -48.16
N LYS A 313 -21.56 -2.67 -49.06
CA LYS A 313 -21.32 -2.29 -50.47
C LYS A 313 -20.94 -0.80 -50.56
N GLY A 314 -19.92 -0.47 -51.36
CA GLY A 314 -19.50 0.91 -51.63
C GLY A 314 -18.41 1.48 -50.71
N TYR A 315 -17.97 0.74 -49.69
CA TYR A 315 -17.01 1.21 -48.68
C TYR A 315 -15.54 0.84 -48.95
N GLY A 316 -15.20 0.27 -50.11
CA GLY A 316 -13.84 -0.19 -50.43
C GLY A 316 -12.75 0.89 -50.27
N LYS A 317 -13.04 2.15 -50.62
CA LYS A 317 -12.12 3.28 -50.39
C LYS A 317 -11.88 3.54 -48.89
N ARG A 318 -12.93 3.44 -48.07
CA ARG A 318 -12.86 3.63 -46.61
C ARG A 318 -12.10 2.51 -45.91
N VAL A 319 -12.16 1.29 -46.44
CA VAL A 319 -11.30 0.18 -46.00
C VAL A 319 -9.82 0.49 -46.29
N ALA A 320 -9.50 1.12 -47.43
CA ALA A 320 -8.12 1.54 -47.72
C ALA A 320 -7.65 2.66 -46.77
N ASP A 321 -8.48 3.70 -46.54
CA ASP A 321 -8.21 4.77 -45.56
C ASP A 321 -7.92 4.18 -44.16
N LEU A 322 -8.72 3.19 -43.74
CA LEU A 322 -8.58 2.51 -42.45
C LEU A 322 -7.26 1.75 -42.33
N LYS A 323 -6.81 1.08 -43.40
CA LYS A 323 -5.53 0.36 -43.43
C LYS A 323 -4.35 1.30 -43.32
N GLU A 324 -4.40 2.43 -44.02
CA GLU A 324 -3.40 3.51 -43.90
C GLU A 324 -3.34 4.05 -42.45
N CYS A 325 -4.50 4.33 -41.85
CA CYS A 325 -4.56 4.81 -40.47
C CYS A 325 -4.01 3.77 -39.47
N LYS A 326 -4.30 2.48 -39.70
CA LYS A 326 -3.76 1.38 -38.89
C LYS A 326 -2.24 1.31 -38.96
N GLU A 327 -1.67 1.38 -40.15
CA GLU A 327 -0.22 1.38 -40.34
C GLU A 327 0.43 2.59 -39.67
N HIS A 328 -0.19 3.77 -39.80
CA HIS A 328 0.25 4.97 -39.11
C HIS A 328 0.19 4.82 -37.58
N ALA A 329 -0.92 4.36 -37.03
CA ALA A 329 -1.10 4.17 -35.59
C ALA A 329 -0.07 3.18 -35.03
N VAL A 330 0.14 2.03 -35.68
CA VAL A 330 1.14 1.04 -35.25
C VAL A 330 2.55 1.62 -35.23
N ALA A 331 2.88 2.53 -36.15
CA ALA A 331 4.21 3.12 -36.26
C ALA A 331 4.44 4.35 -35.36
N HIS A 332 3.40 5.15 -35.05
CA HIS A 332 3.58 6.49 -34.46
C HIS A 332 2.81 6.75 -33.16
N SER A 333 1.74 6.00 -32.84
CA SER A 333 0.95 6.33 -31.65
C SER A 333 1.74 6.10 -30.35
N GLY A 334 2.54 5.04 -30.29
CA GLY A 334 3.43 4.75 -29.15
C GLY A 334 4.36 5.91 -28.82
N SER A 335 5.08 6.43 -29.82
CA SER A 335 6.02 7.53 -29.65
C SER A 335 5.33 8.86 -29.36
N LEU A 336 4.16 9.11 -29.97
CA LEU A 336 3.31 10.27 -29.69
C LEU A 336 2.94 10.36 -28.19
N HIS A 337 2.34 9.31 -27.66
CA HIS A 337 1.89 9.26 -26.27
C HIS A 337 3.06 9.24 -25.28
N ARG A 338 4.16 8.57 -25.63
CA ARG A 338 5.41 8.66 -24.84
C ARG A 338 5.93 10.10 -24.74
N GLY A 339 5.92 10.84 -25.84
CA GLY A 339 6.30 12.26 -25.88
C GLY A 339 5.39 13.14 -25.00
N ARG A 340 4.07 12.89 -25.04
CA ARG A 340 3.08 13.59 -24.20
C ARG A 340 3.32 13.36 -22.71
N ARG A 341 3.51 12.11 -22.29
CA ARG A 341 3.85 11.79 -20.89
C ARG A 341 5.13 12.48 -20.42
N ALA A 342 6.16 12.50 -21.26
CA ALA A 342 7.41 13.21 -20.95
C ALA A 342 7.23 14.72 -20.78
N TYR A 343 6.40 15.35 -21.62
CA TYR A 343 6.05 16.76 -21.47
C TYR A 343 5.25 17.04 -20.19
N LEU A 344 4.18 16.26 -19.95
CA LEU A 344 3.30 16.43 -18.80
C LEU A 344 4.05 16.31 -17.47
N ARG A 345 5.03 15.39 -17.34
CA ARG A 345 5.89 15.34 -16.14
C ARG A 345 6.56 16.67 -15.83
N GLY A 346 7.07 17.37 -16.86
CA GLY A 346 7.69 18.68 -16.70
C GLY A 346 6.67 19.75 -16.32
N ALA A 347 5.62 19.88 -17.14
CA ALA A 347 4.62 20.94 -17.01
C ALA A 347 3.83 20.84 -15.70
N VAL A 348 3.41 19.62 -15.31
CA VAL A 348 2.62 19.40 -14.10
C VAL A 348 3.46 19.55 -12.84
N ARG A 349 4.75 19.17 -12.87
CA ARG A 349 5.68 19.43 -11.75
C ARG A 349 5.90 20.93 -11.52
N GLU A 350 6.04 21.71 -12.59
CA GLU A 350 6.13 23.18 -12.49
C GLU A 350 4.83 23.78 -11.94
N LEU A 351 3.68 23.35 -12.48
CA LEU A 351 2.37 23.82 -12.05
C LEU A 351 2.10 23.51 -10.57
N GLU A 352 2.35 22.27 -10.14
CA GLU A 352 2.16 21.83 -8.75
C GLU A 352 3.07 22.61 -7.80
N ALA A 353 4.37 22.71 -8.09
CA ALA A 353 5.31 23.42 -7.24
C ALA A 353 4.93 24.91 -7.06
N LEU A 354 4.46 25.57 -8.13
CA LEU A 354 4.05 26.97 -8.07
C LEU A 354 2.74 27.17 -7.31
N LEU A 355 1.78 26.25 -7.46
CA LEU A 355 0.51 26.33 -6.72
C LEU A 355 0.67 25.97 -5.24
N GLU A 356 1.60 25.07 -4.91
CA GLU A 356 1.96 24.77 -3.51
C GLU A 356 2.66 25.97 -2.85
N ASP A 357 3.55 26.67 -3.58
CA ASP A 357 4.20 27.90 -3.10
C ASP A 357 3.22 29.07 -2.97
N GLN A 358 2.31 29.23 -3.94
CA GLN A 358 1.30 30.30 -3.98
C GLN A 358 -0.14 29.75 -4.09
N PRO A 359 -0.72 29.21 -3.00
CA PRO A 359 -2.06 28.61 -3.01
C PRO A 359 -3.18 29.54 -3.50
N GLY A 360 -3.01 30.86 -3.34
CA GLY A 360 -3.95 31.87 -3.82
C GLY A 360 -4.20 31.82 -5.33
N LEU A 361 -3.24 31.30 -6.12
CA LEU A 361 -3.39 31.14 -7.56
C LEU A 361 -4.42 30.07 -7.95
N LEU A 362 -4.80 29.18 -7.03
CA LEU A 362 -5.83 28.17 -7.29
C LEU A 362 -7.17 28.80 -7.68
N GLY A 363 -7.52 29.98 -7.17
CA GLY A 363 -8.72 30.71 -7.59
C GLY A 363 -8.71 31.03 -9.09
N PRO A 364 -7.84 31.93 -9.56
CA PRO A 364 -7.80 32.33 -10.97
C PRO A 364 -7.32 31.20 -11.90
N LYS A 365 -6.54 30.21 -11.43
CA LYS A 365 -5.93 29.17 -12.28
C LYS A 365 -6.50 27.77 -12.06
N ALA A 366 -7.66 27.64 -11.41
CA ALA A 366 -8.35 26.38 -11.18
C ALA A 366 -8.42 25.51 -12.45
N LEU A 367 -8.76 26.12 -13.59
CA LEU A 367 -8.89 25.43 -14.88
C LEU A 367 -7.64 24.63 -15.27
N PHE A 368 -6.44 25.19 -15.04
CA PHE A 368 -5.19 24.53 -15.43
C PHE A 368 -4.96 23.25 -14.62
N VAL A 369 -5.41 23.21 -13.37
CA VAL A 369 -5.35 22.02 -12.52
C VAL A 369 -6.22 20.91 -13.12
N PHE A 370 -7.47 21.21 -13.46
CA PHE A 370 -8.39 20.21 -14.03
C PHE A 370 -7.97 19.76 -15.44
N MET A 371 -7.40 20.66 -16.26
CA MET A 371 -6.78 20.30 -17.54
C MET A 371 -5.59 19.36 -17.34
N ALA A 372 -4.65 19.72 -16.45
CA ALA A 372 -3.47 18.90 -16.15
C ALA A 372 -3.87 17.49 -15.67
N LEU A 373 -4.82 17.41 -14.73
CA LEU A 373 -5.36 16.17 -14.23
C LEU A 373 -6.00 15.32 -15.35
N SER A 374 -6.85 15.93 -16.20
CA SER A 374 -7.46 15.22 -17.33
C SER A 374 -6.43 14.69 -18.31
N PHE A 375 -5.40 15.48 -18.65
CA PHE A 375 -4.40 15.07 -19.64
C PHE A 375 -3.54 13.94 -19.09
N CYS A 376 -3.14 14.02 -17.82
CA CYS A 376 -2.41 12.95 -17.16
C CYS A 376 -3.25 11.67 -17.05
N ARG A 377 -4.53 11.77 -16.67
CA ARG A 377 -5.43 10.62 -16.63
C ARG A 377 -5.52 9.94 -17.99
N ASP A 378 -5.80 10.70 -19.04
CA ASP A 378 -5.97 10.17 -20.39
C ASP A 378 -4.71 9.41 -20.86
N GLU A 379 -3.52 9.96 -20.63
CA GLU A 379 -2.25 9.34 -21.01
C GLU A 379 -1.92 8.09 -20.17
N VAL A 380 -2.26 8.08 -18.87
CA VAL A 380 -2.11 6.90 -17.99
C VAL A 380 -3.06 5.79 -18.44
N SER A 381 -4.34 6.09 -18.63
CA SER A 381 -5.34 5.12 -19.09
C SER A 381 -5.01 4.57 -20.48
N TRP A 382 -4.54 5.41 -21.39
CA TRP A 382 -4.09 4.98 -22.73
C TRP A 382 -2.92 3.99 -22.62
N LEU A 383 -1.91 4.30 -21.78
CA LEU A 383 -0.73 3.47 -21.60
C LEU A 383 -1.10 2.09 -21.07
N LEU A 384 -1.90 1.99 -20.00
CA LEU A 384 -2.24 0.69 -19.42
C LEU A 384 -3.04 -0.18 -20.39
N ARG A 385 -4.03 0.40 -21.08
CA ARG A 385 -4.84 -0.32 -22.08
C ARG A 385 -3.95 -0.88 -23.19
N HIS A 386 -3.03 -0.09 -23.71
CA HIS A 386 -2.14 -0.54 -24.79
C HIS A 386 -1.06 -1.50 -24.28
N ALA A 387 -0.55 -1.34 -23.07
CA ALA A 387 0.42 -2.26 -22.47
C ALA A 387 -0.17 -3.67 -22.23
N GLU A 388 -1.46 -3.76 -21.90
CA GLU A 388 -2.16 -5.06 -21.72
C GLU A 388 -2.38 -5.77 -23.07
N HIS A 389 -2.77 -5.03 -24.12
CA HIS A 389 -3.21 -5.64 -25.37
C HIS A 389 -2.13 -5.70 -26.48
N VAL A 390 -1.17 -4.77 -26.49
CA VAL A 390 -0.08 -4.71 -27.50
C VAL A 390 1.10 -5.56 -27.03
N THR A 391 0.97 -6.87 -27.19
CA THR A 391 2.01 -7.84 -26.76
C THR A 391 3.08 -8.11 -27.83
N LYS A 392 2.81 -7.78 -29.10
CA LYS A 392 3.70 -8.02 -30.24
C LYS A 392 3.91 -6.72 -31.00
N THR A 393 5.03 -6.06 -30.77
CA THR A 393 5.46 -4.85 -31.48
C THR A 393 6.98 -4.85 -31.67
N LYS A 394 7.45 -4.06 -32.64
CA LYS A 394 8.89 -3.82 -32.85
C LYS A 394 9.47 -2.83 -31.84
N THR A 395 8.62 -2.02 -31.18
CA THR A 395 9.00 -0.97 -30.23
C THR A 395 8.28 -1.14 -28.88
N PRO A 396 8.55 -2.23 -28.14
CA PRO A 396 7.89 -2.48 -26.85
C PRO A 396 8.13 -1.37 -25.81
N GLU A 397 9.25 -0.65 -25.92
CA GLU A 397 9.62 0.48 -25.07
C GLU A 397 8.66 1.68 -25.14
N ASP A 398 7.87 1.81 -26.21
CA ASP A 398 6.90 2.91 -26.34
C ASP A 398 5.64 2.68 -25.49
N PHE A 399 5.37 1.41 -25.16
CA PHE A 399 4.26 0.94 -24.33
C PHE A 399 4.70 0.64 -22.88
N ALA A 400 5.87 1.14 -22.49
CA ALA A 400 6.35 1.13 -21.12
C ALA A 400 6.80 2.54 -20.73
N ASP A 401 6.71 2.88 -19.44
CA ASP A 401 7.21 4.16 -18.93
C ASP A 401 7.75 3.98 -17.52
N ASN A 402 9.09 4.01 -17.39
CA ASN A 402 9.78 3.86 -16.12
C ASN A 402 9.58 5.07 -15.18
N HIS A 403 9.05 6.19 -15.69
CA HIS A 403 8.84 7.41 -14.92
C HIS A 403 7.35 7.68 -14.65
N ILE A 404 6.50 6.67 -14.84
CA ILE A 404 5.05 6.83 -14.66
C ILE A 404 4.65 7.11 -13.21
N ALA A 405 5.43 6.62 -12.24
CA ALA A 405 5.23 6.87 -10.83
C ALA A 405 5.18 8.37 -10.52
N GLU A 406 6.00 9.17 -11.20
CA GLU A 406 6.03 10.61 -11.04
C GLU A 406 4.72 11.27 -11.51
N ILE A 407 4.14 10.85 -12.64
CA ILE A 407 2.84 11.37 -13.09
C ILE A 407 1.75 11.04 -12.08
N LEU A 408 1.70 9.78 -11.62
CA LEU A 408 0.71 9.34 -10.62
C LEU A 408 0.86 10.14 -9.32
N PHE A 409 2.09 10.37 -8.88
CA PHE A 409 2.38 11.16 -7.69
C PHE A 409 1.95 12.63 -7.84
N LEU A 410 2.27 13.26 -8.97
CA LEU A 410 1.91 14.65 -9.26
C LEU A 410 0.39 14.83 -9.36
N MET A 411 -0.33 13.86 -9.93
CA MET A 411 -1.79 13.86 -9.93
C MET A 411 -2.33 13.88 -8.50
N GLU A 412 -1.79 13.05 -7.59
CA GLU A 412 -2.20 13.07 -6.18
C GLU A 412 -1.79 14.34 -5.44
N GLN A 413 -0.64 14.95 -5.75
CA GLN A 413 -0.29 16.24 -5.17
C GLN A 413 -1.30 17.32 -5.55
N LEU A 414 -1.66 17.43 -6.82
CA LEU A 414 -2.66 18.39 -7.28
C LEU A 414 -4.04 18.13 -6.64
N ARG A 415 -4.48 16.88 -6.56
CA ARG A 415 -5.73 16.51 -5.88
C ARG A 415 -5.71 16.88 -4.40
N SER A 416 -4.62 16.55 -3.71
CA SER A 416 -4.42 16.90 -2.29
C SER A 416 -4.40 18.40 -2.06
N LEU A 417 -3.71 19.16 -2.91
CA LEU A 417 -3.63 20.61 -2.86
C LEU A 417 -5.00 21.27 -3.02
N VAL A 418 -5.79 20.82 -4.01
CA VAL A 418 -7.17 21.31 -4.22
C VAL A 418 -8.04 21.05 -2.99
N ARG A 419 -7.96 19.86 -2.38
CA ARG A 419 -8.71 19.53 -1.16
C ARG A 419 -8.28 20.37 0.05
N ARG A 420 -6.97 20.52 0.25
CA ARG A 420 -6.39 21.32 1.34
C ARG A 420 -6.80 22.80 1.24
N GLN A 421 -6.90 23.32 0.02
CA GLN A 421 -7.12 24.75 -0.26
C GLN A 421 -8.55 25.05 -0.76
N VAL A 422 -9.52 24.19 -0.47
CA VAL A 422 -10.92 24.36 -0.88
C VAL A 422 -11.51 25.72 -0.46
N GLY A 423 -11.08 26.25 0.69
CA GLY A 423 -11.51 27.57 1.17
C GLY A 423 -11.10 28.72 0.23
N VAL A 424 -9.91 28.64 -0.37
CA VAL A 424 -9.41 29.64 -1.33
C VAL A 424 -10.25 29.61 -2.61
N LEU A 425 -10.49 28.42 -3.15
CA LEU A 425 -11.33 28.21 -4.33
C LEU A 425 -12.74 28.75 -4.11
N ARG A 426 -13.37 28.38 -2.99
CA ARG A 426 -14.73 28.82 -2.65
C ARG A 426 -14.83 30.33 -2.56
N ARG A 427 -13.93 30.95 -1.82
CA ARG A 427 -13.94 32.42 -1.64
C ARG A 427 -13.79 33.16 -2.97
N TYR A 428 -12.88 32.71 -3.83
CA TYR A 428 -12.67 33.35 -5.12
C TYR A 428 -13.91 33.21 -6.03
N HIS A 429 -14.47 32.00 -6.17
CA HIS A 429 -15.57 31.76 -7.09
C HIS A 429 -16.93 32.27 -6.60
N VAL A 430 -17.16 32.38 -5.29
CA VAL A 430 -18.35 33.09 -4.76
C VAL A 430 -18.36 34.55 -5.22
N GLN A 431 -17.23 35.24 -5.11
CA GLN A 431 -17.12 36.63 -5.56
C GLN A 431 -17.27 36.75 -7.07
N TYR A 432 -16.66 35.81 -7.81
CA TYR A 432 -16.74 35.79 -9.27
C TYR A 432 -18.19 35.61 -9.75
N LEU A 433 -18.91 34.64 -9.19
CA LEU A 433 -20.30 34.37 -9.53
C LEU A 433 -21.21 35.56 -9.19
N ALA A 434 -21.08 36.11 -7.98
CA ALA A 434 -21.95 37.18 -7.49
C ALA A 434 -21.71 38.52 -8.17
N ARG A 435 -20.44 38.87 -8.46
CA ARG A 435 -20.05 40.23 -8.87
C ARG A 435 -19.68 40.36 -10.33
N PHE A 436 -19.46 39.25 -11.04
CA PHE A 436 -19.13 39.27 -12.46
C PHE A 436 -20.11 38.43 -13.27
N ASP A 437 -20.19 37.12 -13.02
CA ASP A 437 -20.99 36.24 -13.89
C ASP A 437 -22.48 36.60 -13.87
N ALA A 438 -23.04 36.92 -12.69
CA ALA A 438 -24.43 37.36 -12.58
C ALA A 438 -24.73 38.64 -13.37
N LEU A 439 -23.80 39.59 -13.41
CA LEU A 439 -23.95 40.85 -14.15
C LEU A 439 -23.90 40.62 -15.66
N VAL A 440 -22.89 39.86 -16.11
CA VAL A 440 -22.72 39.51 -17.53
C VAL A 440 -23.91 38.70 -18.03
N LEU A 441 -24.38 37.71 -17.25
CA LEU A 441 -25.56 36.95 -17.58
C LEU A 441 -26.81 37.85 -17.66
N SER A 442 -26.99 38.78 -16.72
CA SER A 442 -28.10 39.73 -16.75
C SER A 442 -28.09 40.62 -17.99
N GLU A 443 -26.92 41.13 -18.40
CA GLU A 443 -26.75 41.92 -19.61
C GLU A 443 -27.10 41.11 -20.87
N ILE A 444 -26.61 39.87 -20.97
CA ILE A 444 -26.93 38.99 -22.10
C ILE A 444 -28.44 38.71 -22.17
N ILE A 445 -29.08 38.43 -21.03
CA ILE A 445 -30.54 38.18 -20.97
C ILE A 445 -31.33 39.42 -21.41
N GLN A 446 -30.95 40.62 -20.99
CA GLN A 446 -31.63 41.87 -21.37
C GLN A 446 -31.55 42.16 -22.87
N ASN A 447 -30.51 41.67 -23.54
CA ASN A 447 -30.31 41.83 -24.98
C ASN A 447 -31.06 40.80 -25.83
N LEU A 448 -31.75 39.81 -25.23
CA LEU A 448 -32.54 38.83 -25.96
C LEU A 448 -33.82 39.47 -26.53
N SER A 449 -34.03 39.37 -27.83
CA SER A 449 -35.18 40.00 -28.50
C SER A 449 -36.53 39.35 -28.17
N VAL A 450 -36.55 38.04 -27.92
CA VAL A 450 -37.74 37.25 -27.59
C VAL A 450 -37.34 36.12 -26.65
N CYS A 451 -38.00 36.01 -25.49
CA CYS A 451 -37.81 34.93 -24.53
C CYS A 451 -39.18 34.49 -23.99
N PRO A 452 -39.58 33.20 -24.12
CA PRO A 452 -40.84 32.73 -23.55
C PRO A 452 -40.82 32.72 -22.01
N GLU A 453 -42.00 32.61 -21.40
CA GLU A 453 -42.18 32.76 -19.95
C GLU A 453 -41.37 31.73 -19.13
N GLU A 454 -41.41 30.45 -19.52
CA GLU A 454 -40.71 29.36 -18.81
C GLU A 454 -39.18 29.55 -18.84
N GLU A 455 -38.60 29.83 -20.01
CA GLU A 455 -37.16 30.10 -20.15
C GLU A 455 -36.74 31.37 -19.40
N SER A 456 -37.59 32.40 -19.41
CA SER A 456 -37.35 33.65 -18.67
C SER A 456 -37.34 33.44 -17.15
N ILE A 457 -38.23 32.59 -16.63
CA ILE A 457 -38.25 32.22 -15.21
C ILE A 457 -36.95 31.52 -14.83
N ILE A 458 -36.47 30.56 -15.64
CA ILE A 458 -35.21 29.85 -15.39
C ILE A 458 -34.02 30.82 -15.42
N LEU A 459 -33.92 31.64 -16.47
CA LEU A 459 -32.82 32.60 -16.64
C LEU A 459 -32.77 33.65 -15.52
N SER A 460 -33.93 34.18 -15.10
CA SER A 460 -34.01 35.13 -13.99
C SER A 460 -33.69 34.48 -12.64
N SER A 461 -34.08 33.22 -12.45
CA SER A 461 -33.72 32.42 -11.28
C SER A 461 -32.20 32.25 -11.14
N PHE A 462 -31.49 32.04 -12.25
CA PHE A 462 -30.01 31.99 -12.24
C PHE A 462 -29.42 33.30 -11.74
N VAL A 463 -29.80 34.44 -12.32
CA VAL A 463 -29.27 35.75 -11.91
C VAL A 463 -29.57 36.03 -10.44
N SER A 464 -30.79 35.74 -9.98
CA SER A 464 -31.20 35.90 -8.58
C SER A 464 -30.35 35.05 -7.64
N SER A 465 -30.19 33.76 -7.96
CA SER A 465 -29.43 32.80 -7.16
C SER A 465 -27.96 33.21 -7.06
N LEU A 466 -27.33 33.58 -8.18
CA LEU A 466 -25.93 33.99 -8.23
C LEU A 466 -25.69 35.34 -7.51
N SER A 467 -26.58 36.32 -7.70
CA SER A 467 -26.45 37.65 -7.08
C SER A 467 -26.65 37.61 -5.55
N SER A 468 -27.34 36.58 -5.04
CA SER A 468 -27.58 36.40 -3.60
C SER A 468 -26.37 35.87 -2.83
N LEU A 469 -25.35 35.38 -3.54
CA LEU A 469 -24.15 34.81 -2.93
C LEU A 469 -23.32 35.88 -2.22
N SER A 470 -22.80 35.55 -1.04
CA SER A 470 -21.98 36.47 -0.24
C SER A 470 -20.81 35.75 0.43
N ASP A 471 -19.75 36.51 0.72
CA ASP A 471 -18.53 35.98 1.37
C ASP A 471 -18.81 35.34 2.73
N LYS A 472 -19.90 35.75 3.43
CA LYS A 472 -20.25 35.24 4.76
C LYS A 472 -20.55 33.73 4.77
N GLY A 473 -21.17 33.21 3.71
CA GLY A 473 -21.51 31.79 3.61
C GLY A 473 -20.28 30.86 3.53
N VAL A 474 -19.12 31.39 3.11
CA VAL A 474 -17.86 30.62 3.07
C VAL A 474 -17.25 30.46 4.46
N ASP A 475 -17.34 31.50 5.29
CA ASP A 475 -16.81 31.51 6.66
C ASP A 475 -17.68 30.67 7.63
N ASP A 476 -19.00 30.64 7.40
CA ASP A 476 -19.98 29.90 8.23
C ASP A 476 -20.08 28.40 7.87
N LYS A 477 -19.27 27.90 6.92
CA LYS A 477 -19.31 26.53 6.37
C LYS A 477 -20.70 26.14 5.83
N GLU A 478 -21.46 27.08 5.27
CA GLU A 478 -22.72 26.73 4.60
C GLU A 478 -22.44 25.76 3.45
N GLN A 479 -23.32 24.75 3.31
CA GLN A 479 -23.28 23.86 2.16
C GLN A 479 -24.02 24.52 1.00
N PHE A 480 -23.27 24.91 -0.02
CA PHE A 480 -23.84 25.31 -1.29
C PHE A 480 -24.46 24.10 -2.00
N ASP A 481 -25.60 24.28 -2.66
CA ASP A 481 -26.17 23.30 -3.58
C ASP A 481 -26.66 24.00 -4.86
N PHE A 482 -25.93 23.77 -5.95
CA PHE A 482 -26.22 24.26 -7.29
C PHE A 482 -26.66 23.13 -8.23
N THR A 483 -26.96 21.94 -7.71
CA THR A 483 -27.51 20.83 -8.48
C THR A 483 -28.80 21.22 -9.22
N PRO A 484 -29.76 21.94 -8.59
CA PRO A 484 -30.95 22.42 -9.29
C PRO A 484 -30.60 23.37 -10.44
N LEU A 485 -29.68 24.32 -10.22
CA LEU A 485 -29.25 25.29 -11.24
C LEU A 485 -28.62 24.59 -12.45
N ARG A 486 -27.73 23.61 -12.22
CA ARG A 486 -27.10 22.84 -13.30
C ARG A 486 -28.12 22.01 -14.08
N LEU A 487 -29.08 21.39 -13.40
CA LEU A 487 -30.14 20.63 -14.07
C LEU A 487 -31.09 21.55 -14.86
N ASP A 488 -31.41 22.73 -14.33
CA ASP A 488 -32.21 23.72 -15.04
C ASP A 488 -31.48 24.29 -16.26
N TRP A 489 -30.16 24.46 -16.19
CA TRP A 489 -29.36 24.80 -17.38
C TRP A 489 -29.44 23.69 -18.43
N PHE A 490 -29.34 22.43 -18.01
CA PHE A 490 -29.50 21.30 -18.92
C PHE A 490 -30.91 21.22 -19.52
N ARG A 491 -31.96 21.48 -18.74
CA ARG A 491 -33.35 21.62 -19.26
C ARG A 491 -33.44 22.73 -20.29
N LEU A 492 -32.87 23.91 -19.99
CA LEU A 492 -32.88 25.05 -20.88
C LEU A 492 -32.15 24.75 -22.19
N GLN A 493 -31.00 24.07 -22.15
CA GLN A 493 -30.31 23.58 -23.34
C GLN A 493 -31.24 22.71 -24.20
N ALA A 494 -31.97 21.78 -23.60
CA ALA A 494 -32.90 20.91 -24.34
C ALA A 494 -34.08 21.69 -24.95
N TYR A 495 -34.69 22.62 -24.22
CA TYR A 495 -35.84 23.41 -24.70
C TYR A 495 -35.48 24.31 -25.87
N THR A 496 -34.28 24.88 -25.84
CA THR A 496 -33.77 25.85 -26.81
C THR A 496 -33.01 25.21 -27.98
N SER A 497 -32.87 23.89 -28.00
CA SER A 497 -32.16 23.17 -29.06
C SER A 497 -33.08 22.45 -30.04
N VAL A 498 -34.41 22.47 -29.87
CA VAL A 498 -35.33 21.87 -30.87
C VAL A 498 -35.51 22.79 -32.08
N ALA A 499 -35.76 22.23 -33.27
CA ALA A 499 -35.73 23.00 -34.54
C ALA A 499 -36.73 24.16 -34.65
N LYS A 500 -37.78 24.20 -33.80
CA LYS A 500 -38.78 25.28 -33.75
C LYS A 500 -38.82 25.99 -32.39
N ALA A 501 -37.70 25.97 -31.65
CA ALA A 501 -37.59 26.72 -30.40
C ALA A 501 -37.76 28.22 -30.67
N VAL A 502 -38.48 28.90 -29.78
CA VAL A 502 -38.70 30.36 -29.87
C VAL A 502 -37.42 31.13 -29.53
N LEU A 503 -36.61 30.59 -28.61
CA LEU A 503 -35.27 31.07 -28.28
C LEU A 503 -34.25 30.00 -28.68
N PRO A 504 -33.81 29.92 -29.94
CA PRO A 504 -32.84 28.92 -30.35
C PRO A 504 -31.42 29.27 -29.87
N LEU A 505 -30.74 28.32 -29.23
CA LEU A 505 -29.34 28.49 -28.78
C LEU A 505 -28.36 28.64 -29.94
N SER A 506 -28.68 28.08 -31.11
CA SER A 506 -27.85 28.19 -32.31
C SER A 506 -27.69 29.64 -32.80
N THR A 507 -28.66 30.52 -32.54
CA THR A 507 -28.56 31.95 -32.86
C THR A 507 -28.13 32.80 -31.67
N ASN A 508 -28.12 32.23 -30.46
CA ASN A 508 -27.78 32.93 -29.22
C ASN A 508 -26.65 32.18 -28.46
N PRO A 509 -25.49 31.94 -29.08
CA PRO A 509 -24.43 31.11 -28.50
C PRO A 509 -23.81 31.72 -27.24
N ASP A 510 -23.90 33.03 -27.05
CA ASP A 510 -23.32 33.74 -25.90
C ASP A 510 -23.98 33.32 -24.57
N VAL A 511 -25.27 32.99 -24.59
CA VAL A 511 -25.98 32.39 -23.44
C VAL A 511 -25.33 31.05 -23.06
N GLY A 512 -25.04 30.21 -24.05
CA GLY A 512 -24.36 28.92 -23.85
C GLY A 512 -22.96 29.10 -23.27
N ARG A 513 -22.16 30.02 -23.83
CA ARG A 513 -20.79 30.29 -23.38
C ARG A 513 -20.74 30.73 -21.92
N ILE A 514 -21.52 31.76 -21.54
CA ILE A 514 -21.52 32.27 -20.17
C ILE A 514 -22.07 31.23 -19.18
N MET A 515 -23.12 30.49 -19.55
CA MET A 515 -23.69 29.46 -18.67
C MET A 515 -22.74 28.28 -18.48
N ASN A 516 -21.99 27.86 -19.51
CA ASN A 516 -20.99 26.81 -19.36
C ASN A 516 -19.82 27.26 -18.45
N LEU A 517 -19.45 28.55 -18.46
CA LEU A 517 -18.51 29.14 -17.51
C LEU A 517 -19.08 29.13 -16.08
N ILE A 518 -20.33 29.59 -15.90
CA ILE A 518 -21.04 29.59 -14.62
C ILE A 518 -21.12 28.18 -14.04
N VAL A 519 -21.48 27.17 -14.85
CA VAL A 519 -21.55 25.77 -14.42
C VAL A 519 -20.21 25.30 -13.88
N PHE A 520 -19.10 25.61 -14.57
CA PHE A 520 -17.77 25.30 -14.06
C PHE A 520 -17.50 26.00 -12.71
N HIS A 521 -17.79 27.29 -12.58
CA HIS A 521 -17.62 28.02 -11.32
C HIS A 521 -18.48 27.45 -10.18
N THR A 522 -19.74 27.07 -10.45
CA THR A 522 -20.59 26.46 -9.42
C THR A 522 -20.03 25.11 -8.97
N LYS A 523 -19.51 24.27 -9.88
CA LYS A 523 -18.87 22.98 -9.54
C LYS A 523 -17.69 23.15 -8.58
N LEU A 524 -16.97 24.28 -8.63
CA LEU A 524 -15.85 24.57 -7.71
C LEU A 524 -16.33 24.90 -6.28
N LEU A 525 -17.62 25.17 -6.08
CA LEU A 525 -18.20 25.47 -4.77
C LEU A 525 -18.74 24.20 -4.08
N ASP A 526 -19.62 23.46 -4.76
CA ASP A 526 -20.39 22.35 -4.18
C ASP A 526 -19.97 20.95 -4.70
N SER A 527 -19.59 20.82 -5.98
CA SER A 527 -19.26 19.54 -6.65
C SER A 527 -17.76 19.32 -6.88
N LEU A 528 -16.88 19.80 -5.99
CA LEU A 528 -15.43 19.74 -6.20
C LEU A 528 -14.90 18.29 -6.26
N GLU A 529 -15.39 17.39 -5.40
CA GLU A 529 -14.98 15.98 -5.41
C GLU A 529 -15.48 15.26 -6.66
N GLU A 530 -16.69 15.56 -7.14
CA GLU A 530 -17.23 15.01 -8.40
C GLU A 530 -16.38 15.46 -9.60
N LEU A 531 -16.00 16.75 -9.64
CA LEU A 531 -15.14 17.28 -10.69
C LEU A 531 -13.74 16.67 -10.65
N LEU A 532 -13.15 16.51 -9.45
CA LEU A 532 -11.87 15.81 -9.28
C LEU A 532 -11.97 14.35 -9.76
N ALA A 533 -13.05 13.64 -9.43
CA ALA A 533 -13.28 12.30 -9.95
C ALA A 533 -13.41 12.28 -11.47
N GLU A 534 -14.18 13.19 -12.08
CA GLU A 534 -14.37 13.29 -13.53
C GLU A 534 -13.03 13.39 -14.31
N VAL A 535 -12.09 14.20 -13.80
CA VAL A 535 -10.83 14.48 -14.51
C VAL A 535 -9.65 13.60 -14.10
N SER A 536 -9.67 12.97 -12.92
CA SER A 536 -8.48 12.25 -12.39
C SER A 536 -8.78 10.89 -11.78
N ASP A 537 -10.00 10.39 -11.90
CA ASP A 537 -10.29 9.03 -11.48
C ASP A 537 -9.51 8.00 -12.30
N LEU A 538 -8.91 7.07 -11.58
CA LEU A 538 -8.09 5.98 -12.09
C LEU A 538 -8.56 4.64 -11.52
N SER A 539 -9.83 4.57 -11.09
CA SER A 539 -10.41 3.35 -10.50
C SER A 539 -10.31 2.14 -11.43
N ASP A 540 -10.46 2.36 -12.74
CA ASP A 540 -10.41 1.29 -13.75
C ASP A 540 -9.06 0.57 -13.82
N LEU A 541 -8.00 1.15 -13.25
CA LEU A 541 -6.68 0.50 -13.20
C LEU A 541 -6.68 -0.77 -12.34
N CYS A 542 -7.67 -0.95 -11.44
CA CYS A 542 -7.80 -2.19 -10.66
C CYS A 542 -8.04 -3.43 -11.51
N PHE A 543 -8.55 -3.25 -12.73
CA PHE A 543 -8.78 -4.33 -13.70
C PHE A 543 -7.52 -4.67 -14.53
N PHE A 544 -6.43 -3.91 -14.35
CA PHE A 544 -5.13 -4.12 -15.00
C PHE A 544 -4.00 -4.41 -13.98
N PRO A 545 -4.14 -5.43 -13.11
CA PRO A 545 -3.15 -5.68 -12.06
C PRO A 545 -1.76 -6.02 -12.63
N ARG A 546 -1.70 -6.70 -13.77
CA ARG A 546 -0.43 -7.13 -14.39
C ARG A 546 0.43 -5.97 -14.90
N PRO A 547 -0.06 -5.05 -15.77
CA PRO A 547 0.70 -3.87 -16.16
C PRO A 547 1.06 -3.00 -14.96
N LEU A 548 0.11 -2.82 -14.03
CA LEU A 548 0.31 -1.97 -12.85
C LEU A 548 1.45 -2.47 -11.95
N GLU A 549 1.47 -3.78 -11.65
CA GLU A 549 2.56 -4.38 -10.88
C GLU A 549 3.91 -4.29 -11.62
N LYS A 550 3.91 -4.45 -12.95
CA LYS A 550 5.14 -4.30 -13.75
C LYS A 550 5.70 -2.88 -13.68
N MET A 551 4.83 -1.88 -13.72
CA MET A 551 5.21 -0.46 -13.58
C MET A 551 5.73 -0.16 -12.18
N PHE A 552 5.14 -0.76 -11.14
CA PHE A 552 5.64 -0.67 -9.78
C PHE A 552 7.03 -1.30 -9.64
N VAL A 553 7.25 -2.51 -10.17
CA VAL A 553 8.58 -3.16 -10.14
C VAL A 553 9.63 -2.30 -10.83
N ALA A 554 9.33 -1.76 -12.03
CA ALA A 554 10.26 -0.86 -12.72
C ALA A 554 10.57 0.42 -11.91
N THR A 555 9.59 0.92 -11.14
CA THR A 555 9.78 2.05 -10.22
C THR A 555 10.72 1.69 -9.07
N MET A 556 10.58 0.48 -8.51
CA MET A 556 11.42 0.01 -7.40
C MET A 556 12.88 -0.28 -7.81
N GLU A 557 13.13 -0.51 -9.10
CA GLU A 557 14.47 -0.72 -9.66
C GLU A 557 15.25 0.58 -9.92
N GLU A 558 14.55 1.72 -10.10
CA GLU A 558 15.14 3.01 -10.46
C GLU A 558 15.22 3.96 -9.24
N PRO A 559 16.41 4.25 -8.69
CA PRO A 559 16.55 5.04 -7.45
C PRO A 559 15.87 6.40 -7.47
N SER A 560 15.93 7.10 -8.61
CA SER A 560 15.32 8.42 -8.79
C SER A 560 13.79 8.41 -8.74
N MET A 561 13.16 7.26 -8.97
CA MET A 561 11.71 7.08 -8.96
C MET A 561 11.18 6.59 -7.60
N LEU A 562 12.05 6.13 -6.70
CA LEU A 562 11.66 5.60 -5.40
C LEU A 562 10.89 6.60 -4.54
N ARG A 563 11.13 7.90 -4.69
CA ARG A 563 10.39 9.00 -4.04
C ARG A 563 8.93 9.17 -4.47
N TYR A 564 8.54 8.51 -5.55
CA TYR A 564 7.18 8.55 -6.07
C TYR A 564 6.45 7.20 -5.89
N SER A 565 7.13 6.19 -5.35
CA SER A 565 6.58 4.83 -5.18
C SER A 565 5.30 4.78 -4.33
N ILE A 566 5.11 5.73 -3.40
CA ILE A 566 3.89 5.85 -2.60
C ILE A 566 2.62 6.12 -3.43
N ALA A 567 2.76 6.60 -4.67
CA ALA A 567 1.63 6.83 -5.56
C ALA A 567 0.86 5.54 -5.89
N PHE A 568 1.52 4.38 -5.91
CA PHE A 568 0.87 3.10 -6.21
C PHE A 568 -0.06 2.62 -5.07
N PRO A 569 0.35 2.62 -3.79
CA PRO A 569 -0.57 2.42 -2.68
C PRO A 569 -1.72 3.44 -2.63
N LEU A 570 -1.43 4.73 -2.87
CA LEU A 570 -2.45 5.79 -2.86
C LEU A 570 -3.50 5.60 -3.97
N LEU A 571 -3.08 5.14 -5.14
CA LEU A 571 -3.98 4.81 -6.25
C LEU A 571 -5.04 3.77 -5.86
N CYS A 572 -4.74 2.85 -4.95
CA CYS A 572 -5.72 1.85 -4.49
C CYS A 572 -6.94 2.49 -3.80
N ASN A 573 -6.85 3.73 -3.30
CA ASN A 573 -7.99 4.47 -2.77
C ASN A 573 -9.06 4.73 -3.85
N HIS A 574 -8.63 4.95 -5.11
CA HIS A 574 -9.54 5.23 -6.22
C HIS A 574 -10.42 4.04 -6.58
N PHE A 575 -9.98 2.82 -6.28
CA PHE A 575 -10.66 1.60 -6.71
C PHE A 575 -12.06 1.44 -6.10
N SER A 576 -12.38 2.19 -5.04
CA SER A 576 -13.73 2.27 -4.50
C SER A 576 -14.73 2.98 -5.43
N HIS A 577 -14.26 3.86 -6.32
CA HIS A 577 -15.12 4.64 -7.21
C HIS A 577 -15.65 3.86 -8.42
N CYS A 578 -15.04 2.71 -8.79
CA CYS A 578 -15.54 1.92 -9.92
C CYS A 578 -16.77 1.06 -9.60
N VAL A 579 -17.21 1.06 -8.33
CA VAL A 579 -18.39 0.33 -7.86
C VAL A 579 -19.65 1.05 -8.30
N HIS A 580 -20.61 0.32 -8.85
CA HIS A 580 -21.90 0.87 -9.23
C HIS A 580 -23.03 0.36 -8.32
N PRO A 581 -23.98 1.20 -7.87
CA PRO A 581 -25.08 0.78 -6.99
C PRO A 581 -25.95 -0.37 -7.54
N MET A 582 -26.06 -0.47 -8.87
CA MET A 582 -26.76 -1.58 -9.54
C MET A 582 -25.98 -2.90 -9.57
N CYS A 583 -24.70 -2.93 -9.19
CA CYS A 583 -23.93 -4.16 -9.09
C CYS A 583 -23.21 -4.25 -7.73
N PRO A 584 -23.93 -4.40 -6.61
CA PRO A 584 -23.29 -4.56 -5.30
C PRO A 584 -22.49 -5.87 -5.18
N GLU A 585 -22.75 -6.84 -6.06
CA GLU A 585 -22.18 -8.19 -6.00
C GLU A 585 -20.65 -8.21 -6.25
N GLU A 586 -20.10 -7.22 -6.97
CA GLU A 586 -18.65 -7.11 -7.23
C GLU A 586 -17.86 -6.46 -6.09
N HIS A 587 -18.53 -5.79 -5.14
CA HIS A 587 -17.87 -5.03 -4.07
C HIS A 587 -16.86 -5.86 -3.27
N PRO A 588 -17.18 -7.07 -2.76
CA PRO A 588 -16.21 -7.85 -1.97
C PRO A 588 -14.96 -8.24 -2.76
N GLN A 589 -15.12 -8.54 -4.06
CA GLN A 589 -14.00 -8.92 -4.92
C GLN A 589 -13.10 -7.72 -5.23
N LEU A 590 -13.68 -6.55 -5.50
CA LEU A 590 -12.94 -5.31 -5.73
C LEU A 590 -12.20 -4.84 -4.48
N GLN A 591 -12.86 -4.89 -3.31
CA GLN A 591 -12.23 -4.59 -2.02
C GLN A 591 -11.01 -5.50 -1.77
N ALA A 592 -11.17 -6.82 -1.94
CA ALA A 592 -10.07 -7.77 -1.76
C ALA A 592 -8.91 -7.51 -2.73
N THR A 593 -9.21 -7.15 -3.98
CA THR A 593 -8.20 -6.82 -5.00
C THR A 593 -7.44 -5.54 -4.64
N ALA A 594 -8.16 -4.48 -4.25
CA ALA A 594 -7.56 -3.20 -3.87
C ALA A 594 -6.66 -3.33 -2.63
N LEU A 595 -7.15 -3.99 -1.58
CA LEU A 595 -6.38 -4.23 -0.36
C LEU A 595 -5.18 -5.15 -0.63
N GLY A 596 -5.35 -6.19 -1.45
CA GLY A 596 -4.26 -7.09 -1.85
C GLY A 596 -3.13 -6.36 -2.58
N LEU A 597 -3.46 -5.49 -3.54
CA LEU A 597 -2.48 -4.67 -4.27
C LEU A 597 -1.81 -3.65 -3.34
N CYS A 598 -2.59 -2.92 -2.54
CA CYS A 598 -2.06 -1.94 -1.58
C CYS A 598 -1.08 -2.59 -0.59
N ASN A 599 -1.44 -3.74 -0.04
CA ASN A 599 -0.60 -4.50 0.87
C ASN A 599 0.69 -4.95 0.19
N LYS A 600 0.60 -5.49 -1.04
CA LYS A 600 1.76 -5.94 -1.82
C LYS A 600 2.74 -4.80 -2.09
N PHE A 601 2.26 -3.62 -2.48
CA PHE A 601 3.12 -2.46 -2.75
C PHE A 601 3.83 -1.99 -1.49
N LEU A 602 3.11 -1.86 -0.36
CA LEU A 602 3.69 -1.41 0.90
C LEU A 602 4.67 -2.43 1.50
N GLU A 603 4.37 -3.72 1.42
CA GLU A 603 5.29 -4.79 1.83
C GLU A 603 6.60 -4.72 1.04
N GLU A 604 6.55 -4.53 -0.27
CA GLU A 604 7.75 -4.47 -1.11
C GLU A 604 8.57 -3.19 -0.85
N MET A 605 7.91 -2.03 -0.71
CA MET A 605 8.57 -0.78 -0.32
C MET A 605 9.27 -0.92 1.04
N ALA A 606 8.56 -1.46 2.03
CA ALA A 606 9.10 -1.69 3.37
C ALA A 606 10.25 -2.72 3.35
N ARG A 607 10.13 -3.79 2.56
CA ARG A 607 11.17 -4.79 2.39
C ARG A 607 12.45 -4.18 1.81
N GLN A 608 12.36 -3.38 0.75
CA GLN A 608 13.52 -2.75 0.13
C GLN A 608 14.16 -1.70 1.04
N ALA A 609 13.36 -0.87 1.71
CA ALA A 609 13.86 0.07 2.72
C ALA A 609 14.57 -0.67 3.86
N CYS A 610 13.98 -1.75 4.38
CA CYS A 610 14.59 -2.59 5.42
C CYS A 610 15.90 -3.21 4.96
N VAL A 611 15.97 -3.79 3.76
CA VAL A 611 17.22 -4.33 3.21
C VAL A 611 18.29 -3.24 3.13
N CYS A 612 17.95 -2.07 2.59
CA CYS A 612 18.87 -0.94 2.48
C CYS A 612 19.39 -0.47 3.85
N ILE A 613 18.52 -0.38 4.86
CA ILE A 613 18.91 -0.05 6.24
C ILE A 613 19.87 -1.10 6.80
N MET A 614 19.57 -2.39 6.61
CA MET A 614 20.38 -3.48 7.15
C MET A 614 21.74 -3.59 6.47
N ASP A 615 21.81 -3.32 5.16
CA ASP A 615 23.08 -3.26 4.42
C ASP A 615 23.92 -2.05 4.85
N ALA A 616 23.29 -0.90 5.08
CA ALA A 616 23.97 0.27 5.64
C ALA A 616 24.48 0.01 7.07
N CYS A 617 23.71 -0.67 7.92
CA CYS A 617 24.17 -1.14 9.22
C CYS A 617 25.40 -2.06 9.10
N ALA A 618 25.39 -3.00 8.15
CA ALA A 618 26.51 -3.91 7.92
C ALA A 618 27.79 -3.17 7.50
N GLU A 619 27.67 -2.15 6.64
CA GLU A 619 28.80 -1.29 6.28
C GLU A 619 29.32 -0.49 7.48
N GLN A 620 28.44 0.08 8.31
CA GLN A 620 28.84 0.76 9.55
C GLN A 620 29.50 -0.19 10.56
N HIS A 621 29.03 -1.43 10.63
CA HIS A 621 29.68 -2.47 11.42
C HIS A 621 31.08 -2.78 10.90
N ASN A 622 31.26 -2.95 9.58
CA ASN A 622 32.59 -3.16 8.97
C ASN A 622 33.57 -2.02 9.28
N LEU A 623 33.08 -0.77 9.30
CA LEU A 623 33.90 0.39 9.68
C LEU A 623 34.25 0.36 11.18
N SER A 624 33.30 0.01 12.03
CA SER A 624 33.50 -0.11 13.48
C SER A 624 34.46 -1.26 13.82
N GLU A 625 34.41 -2.37 13.08
CA GLU A 625 35.33 -3.50 13.25
C GLU A 625 36.79 -3.07 13.02
N ARG A 626 37.05 -2.21 12.02
CA ARG A 626 38.40 -1.69 11.74
C ARG A 626 38.99 -0.86 12.87
N LEU A 627 38.18 -0.39 13.82
CA LEU A 627 38.61 0.34 15.01
C LEU A 627 39.03 -0.57 16.17
N LEU A 628 38.81 -1.89 16.05
CA LEU A 628 39.17 -2.83 17.11
C LEU A 628 40.69 -2.88 17.34
N PRO A 629 41.15 -3.05 18.60
CA PRO A 629 42.57 -3.10 18.94
C PRO A 629 43.38 -4.12 18.14
N LYS A 630 42.76 -5.22 17.69
CA LYS A 630 43.39 -6.27 16.87
C LYS A 630 44.06 -5.72 15.60
N HIS A 631 43.51 -4.65 15.00
CA HIS A 631 44.08 -4.05 13.80
C HIS A 631 45.32 -3.18 14.05
N CYS A 632 45.62 -2.84 15.30
CA CYS A 632 46.82 -2.09 15.68
C CYS A 632 48.09 -2.96 15.74
N ALA A 633 47.96 -4.30 15.72
CA ALA A 633 49.08 -5.22 15.90
C ALA A 633 50.23 -4.99 14.90
N SER A 634 49.91 -4.73 13.63
CA SER A 634 50.92 -4.46 12.59
C SER A 634 51.69 -3.15 12.87
N THR A 635 50.99 -2.12 13.36
CA THR A 635 51.59 -0.83 13.75
C THR A 635 52.53 -0.99 14.93
N VAL A 636 52.11 -1.74 15.95
CA VAL A 636 52.95 -2.04 17.14
C VAL A 636 54.17 -2.87 16.74
N SER A 637 54.00 -3.89 15.90
CA SER A 637 55.10 -4.72 15.39
C SER A 637 56.10 -3.89 14.58
N LYS A 638 55.62 -3.03 13.67
CA LYS A 638 56.47 -2.09 12.91
C LYS A 638 57.21 -1.10 13.83
N ALA A 639 56.57 -0.59 14.88
CA ALA A 639 57.19 0.33 15.84
C ALA A 639 58.26 -0.37 16.70
N ARG A 640 58.02 -1.62 17.12
CA ARG A 640 58.97 -2.44 17.88
C ARG A 640 60.17 -2.85 17.03
N ASN A 641 59.93 -3.31 15.79
CA ASN A 641 61.00 -3.79 14.90
C ASN A 641 61.85 -2.66 14.32
N LYS A 642 61.36 -1.41 14.23
CA LYS A 642 62.18 -0.23 13.89
C LYS A 642 63.34 0.01 14.88
N LYS A 643 63.29 -0.53 16.11
CA LYS A 643 64.39 -0.44 17.10
C LYS A 643 65.47 -1.53 16.92
N THR A 644 65.26 -2.52 16.06
CA THR A 644 66.19 -3.63 15.80
C THR A 644 66.45 -3.80 14.31
N LEU A 645 67.45 -3.05 13.81
CA LEU A 645 68.19 -3.18 12.53
C LEU A 645 67.45 -3.08 11.17
N LYS A 646 68.15 -2.39 10.26
CA LYS A 646 67.85 -2.17 8.84
C LYS A 646 67.91 -3.50 8.05
N HIS A 647 66.77 -3.97 7.55
CA HIS A 647 66.73 -4.82 6.35
C HIS A 647 65.64 -4.28 5.40
N PRO A 648 65.85 -4.29 4.08
CA PRO A 648 64.90 -3.72 3.13
C PRO A 648 63.66 -4.61 3.06
N SER A 649 62.49 -4.02 3.33
CA SER A 649 61.20 -4.69 3.22
C SER A 649 60.93 -5.08 1.77
N LYS A 650 60.61 -6.36 1.53
CA LYS A 650 60.02 -6.84 0.27
C LYS A 650 58.81 -5.97 -0.10
N LYS A 651 58.79 -5.47 -1.34
CA LYS A 651 57.62 -4.89 -1.99
C LYS A 651 56.48 -5.91 -1.97
N GLY A 652 55.28 -5.50 -1.54
CA GLY A 652 54.06 -6.22 -1.87
C GLY A 652 53.04 -6.40 -0.74
N GLU A 653 52.70 -5.36 0.01
CA GLU A 653 51.35 -5.27 0.59
C GLU A 653 50.84 -3.85 0.35
N PRO A 654 49.65 -3.66 -0.24
CA PRO A 654 49.04 -2.33 -0.34
C PRO A 654 48.83 -1.80 1.09
N GLU A 655 49.31 -0.59 1.38
CA GLU A 655 49.04 0.06 2.66
C GLU A 655 47.51 0.15 2.84
N ARG A 656 46.98 -0.57 3.82
CA ARG A 656 45.57 -0.42 4.22
C ARG A 656 45.37 1.03 4.65
N GLY A 657 44.40 1.71 4.02
CA GLY A 657 44.02 3.07 4.39
C GLY A 657 43.66 3.14 5.88
N LYS A 658 44.07 4.22 6.55
CA LYS A 658 43.69 4.47 7.94
C LYS A 658 42.19 4.73 8.02
N PRO A 659 41.49 4.31 9.11
CA PRO A 659 40.10 4.69 9.34
C PRO A 659 39.92 6.21 9.18
N GLY A 660 38.85 6.62 8.48
CA GLY A 660 38.59 8.00 8.09
C GLY A 660 39.01 8.33 6.65
N ALA A 661 39.89 7.55 6.02
CA ALA A 661 40.26 7.75 4.62
C ALA A 661 39.08 7.51 3.65
N GLU A 662 38.19 6.57 4.00
CA GLU A 662 36.95 6.29 3.25
C GLU A 662 35.98 7.47 3.24
N SER A 663 36.08 8.38 4.22
CA SER A 663 35.23 9.56 4.36
C SER A 663 35.82 10.81 3.68
N GLN A 664 37.09 10.77 3.28
CA GLN A 664 37.77 11.88 2.60
C GLN A 664 37.42 11.91 1.11
N ARG A 665 36.22 12.39 0.80
CA ARG A 665 35.74 12.51 -0.59
C ARG A 665 36.51 13.58 -1.35
N LYS A 666 37.03 13.20 -2.52
CA LYS A 666 37.68 14.11 -3.47
C LYS A 666 36.72 14.67 -4.52
N ASP A 667 35.79 13.84 -5.00
CA ASP A 667 34.80 14.18 -6.04
C ASP A 667 33.47 13.46 -5.76
N ARG A 668 32.34 14.11 -6.06
CA ARG A 668 30.99 13.54 -5.96
C ARG A 668 30.63 12.65 -7.15
N SER A 669 31.33 12.76 -8.27
CA SER A 669 31.17 11.84 -9.41
C SER A 669 31.52 10.39 -9.05
N VAL A 670 32.41 10.20 -8.07
CA VAL A 670 32.79 8.89 -7.55
C VAL A 670 31.79 8.46 -6.47
N THR A 671 30.81 7.65 -6.88
CA THR A 671 29.77 7.11 -5.99
C THR A 671 30.27 5.87 -5.26
N THR A 672 30.32 5.93 -3.92
CA THR A 672 30.62 4.79 -3.05
C THR A 672 29.38 3.91 -2.84
N ASN A 673 29.54 2.72 -2.25
CA ASN A 673 28.39 1.87 -1.88
C ASN A 673 27.47 2.59 -0.87
N MET A 674 28.06 3.24 0.14
CA MET A 674 27.31 4.04 1.11
C MET A 674 26.52 5.18 0.46
N ASP A 675 27.05 5.83 -0.58
CA ASP A 675 26.29 6.86 -1.31
C ASP A 675 25.02 6.32 -1.95
N LYS A 676 25.11 5.14 -2.55
CA LYS A 676 23.96 4.47 -3.18
C LYS A 676 22.92 4.07 -2.14
N LEU A 677 23.36 3.53 -1.00
CA LEU A 677 22.47 3.17 0.11
C LEU A 677 21.79 4.42 0.70
N HIS A 678 22.55 5.49 0.96
CA HIS A 678 21.99 6.73 1.47
C HIS A 678 21.00 7.39 0.49
N LEU A 679 21.30 7.40 -0.81
CA LEU A 679 20.38 7.93 -1.82
C LEU A 679 19.08 7.10 -1.85
N THR A 680 19.18 5.78 -1.99
CA THR A 680 18.02 4.87 -1.99
C THR A 680 17.17 5.05 -0.74
N LEU A 681 17.80 5.12 0.44
CA LEU A 681 17.10 5.31 1.70
C LEU A 681 16.42 6.69 1.76
N ALA A 682 17.08 7.76 1.33
CA ALA A 682 16.50 9.09 1.31
C ALA A 682 15.26 9.15 0.40
N GLU A 683 15.35 8.62 -0.82
CA GLU A 683 14.24 8.62 -1.78
C GLU A 683 13.06 7.76 -1.27
N LEU A 684 13.31 6.55 -0.72
CA LEU A 684 12.26 5.73 -0.11
C LEU A 684 11.64 6.38 1.13
N SER A 685 12.43 7.11 1.92
CA SER A 685 11.94 7.80 3.11
C SER A 685 10.98 8.92 2.74
N LEU A 686 11.22 9.64 1.63
CA LEU A 686 10.28 10.63 1.11
C LEU A 686 8.93 10.01 0.75
N SER A 687 8.94 8.81 0.14
CA SER A 687 7.71 8.07 -0.17
C SER A 687 6.98 7.57 1.09
N LEU A 688 7.67 6.87 1.98
CA LEU A 688 7.05 6.24 3.15
C LEU A 688 6.51 7.26 4.16
N ASN A 689 7.09 8.46 4.23
CA ASN A 689 6.63 9.55 5.08
C ASN A 689 5.67 10.52 4.38
N HIS A 690 5.35 10.28 3.11
CA HIS A 690 4.54 11.22 2.36
C HIS A 690 3.15 11.42 2.99
N VAL A 691 2.54 10.34 3.46
CA VAL A 691 1.27 10.35 4.19
C VAL A 691 1.39 9.54 5.48
N PRO A 692 0.82 10.01 6.61
CA PRO A 692 0.82 9.24 7.85
C PRO A 692 -0.09 8.01 7.74
N ASN A 693 -1.26 8.17 7.15
CA ASN A 693 -2.21 7.11 6.85
C ASN A 693 -3.13 7.55 5.70
N PHE A 694 -3.80 6.59 5.09
CA PHE A 694 -4.86 6.81 4.11
C PHE A 694 -5.86 5.67 4.16
N THR A 695 -7.02 5.84 3.51
CA THR A 695 -8.08 4.84 3.48
C THR A 695 -8.13 4.11 2.15
N VAL A 696 -8.38 2.80 2.18
CA VAL A 696 -8.71 1.98 1.00
C VAL A 696 -9.93 1.14 1.33
N PHE A 697 -11.06 1.36 0.66
CA PHE A 697 -12.33 0.69 0.97
C PHE A 697 -12.61 0.66 2.49
N GLU A 698 -12.60 1.84 3.12
CA GLU A 698 -12.82 2.07 4.56
C GLU A 698 -11.75 1.48 5.52
N HIS A 699 -10.73 0.80 5.01
CA HIS A 699 -9.61 0.32 5.83
C HIS A 699 -8.54 1.38 5.94
N THR A 700 -8.10 1.68 7.17
CA THR A 700 -6.99 2.62 7.41
C THR A 700 -5.66 1.91 7.26
N VAL A 701 -4.82 2.40 6.37
CA VAL A 701 -3.49 1.85 6.07
C VAL A 701 -2.42 2.82 6.52
N THR A 702 -1.40 2.33 7.22
CA THR A 702 -0.30 3.13 7.79
C THR A 702 1.06 2.63 7.24
N PRO A 703 1.66 3.31 6.25
CA PRO A 703 2.89 2.86 5.60
C PRO A 703 4.07 2.61 6.57
N ALA A 704 4.23 3.46 7.58
CA ALA A 704 5.32 3.36 8.55
C ALA A 704 5.31 2.03 9.35
N GLU A 705 4.14 1.48 9.64
CA GLU A 705 4.02 0.23 10.42
C GLU A 705 4.54 -0.99 9.65
N TYR A 706 4.43 -0.99 8.31
CA TYR A 706 5.02 -2.04 7.46
C TYR A 706 6.53 -2.08 7.63
N LEU A 707 7.18 -0.92 7.55
CA LEU A 707 8.63 -0.84 7.73
C LEU A 707 9.05 -1.16 9.17
N SER A 708 8.30 -0.72 10.17
CA SER A 708 8.56 -1.07 11.57
C SER A 708 8.59 -2.58 11.77
N SER A 709 7.57 -3.28 11.27
CA SER A 709 7.46 -4.75 11.38
C SER A 709 8.61 -5.48 10.69
N HIS A 710 8.94 -5.09 9.45
CA HIS A 710 10.07 -5.67 8.71
C HIS A 710 11.42 -5.43 9.41
N LEU A 711 11.63 -4.22 9.93
CA LEU A 711 12.87 -3.85 10.61
C LEU A 711 13.03 -4.60 11.93
N GLU A 712 11.97 -4.74 12.74
CA GLU A 712 12.00 -5.56 13.97
C GLU A 712 12.42 -7.01 13.67
N ALA A 713 11.78 -7.65 12.70
CA ALA A 713 12.07 -9.03 12.33
C ALA A 713 13.50 -9.23 11.79
N ARG A 714 13.96 -8.32 10.91
CA ARG A 714 15.28 -8.46 10.28
C ARG A 714 16.41 -8.04 11.22
N PHE A 715 16.19 -7.05 12.08
CA PHE A 715 17.15 -6.66 13.11
C PHE A 715 17.38 -7.81 14.11
N THR A 716 16.31 -8.48 14.54
CA THR A 716 16.39 -9.68 15.41
C THR A 716 17.30 -10.75 14.82
N LYS A 717 17.09 -11.09 13.55
CA LYS A 717 17.91 -12.08 12.82
C LYS A 717 19.37 -11.63 12.68
N ALA A 718 19.61 -10.35 12.42
CA ALA A 718 20.96 -9.82 12.28
C ALA A 718 21.75 -9.88 13.60
N ILE A 719 21.12 -9.59 14.74
CA ILE A 719 21.77 -9.70 16.06
C ILE A 719 22.24 -11.13 16.32
N VAL A 720 21.39 -12.12 16.06
CA VAL A 720 21.76 -13.52 16.21
C VAL A 720 22.86 -13.92 15.24
N ALA A 721 22.81 -13.44 13.99
CA ALA A 721 23.84 -13.71 12.99
C ALA A 721 25.21 -13.12 13.37
N MET A 722 25.26 -11.98 14.06
CA MET A 722 26.51 -11.37 14.56
C MET A 722 27.28 -12.29 15.50
N ALA A 723 26.60 -13.18 16.24
CA ALA A 723 27.28 -14.17 17.09
C ALA A 723 28.01 -15.26 16.29
N CYS A 724 27.74 -15.41 14.99
CA CYS A 724 28.38 -16.39 14.09
C CYS A 724 28.43 -17.81 14.68
N TYR A 725 27.39 -18.21 15.42
CA TYR A 725 27.41 -19.46 16.16
C TYR A 725 27.27 -20.67 15.24
N SER A 726 28.23 -21.58 15.32
CA SER A 726 28.22 -22.85 14.60
C SER A 726 28.28 -24.01 15.60
N PRO A 727 27.18 -24.76 15.80
CA PRO A 727 27.16 -25.92 16.68
C PRO A 727 28.17 -27.02 16.28
N ALA A 728 28.47 -27.13 14.98
CA ALA A 728 29.35 -28.16 14.45
C ALA A 728 30.83 -27.88 14.72
N THR A 729 31.25 -26.60 14.63
CA THR A 729 32.64 -26.18 14.85
C THR A 729 32.87 -25.64 16.27
N GLN A 730 31.80 -25.49 17.07
CA GLN A 730 31.81 -24.83 18.37
C GLN A 730 32.40 -23.41 18.32
N GLU A 731 32.23 -22.72 17.19
CA GLU A 731 32.69 -21.35 17.02
C GLU A 731 31.59 -20.37 17.41
N VAL A 732 31.98 -19.29 18.09
CA VAL A 732 31.12 -18.14 18.40
C VAL A 732 31.98 -16.87 18.39
N ALA A 733 31.40 -15.75 17.99
CA ALA A 733 32.05 -14.45 18.05
C ALA A 733 32.22 -13.98 19.50
N ARG A 734 33.28 -13.23 19.75
CA ARG A 734 33.58 -12.69 21.08
C ARG A 734 32.50 -11.69 21.50
N PRO A 735 32.01 -11.73 22.75
CA PRO A 735 31.02 -10.77 23.25
C PRO A 735 31.37 -9.30 22.96
N SER A 736 32.64 -8.90 23.10
CA SER A 736 33.08 -7.52 22.79
C SER A 736 32.93 -7.15 21.31
N GLU A 737 33.20 -8.08 20.39
CA GLU A 737 33.04 -7.84 18.94
C GLU A 737 31.57 -7.74 18.54
N VAL A 738 30.72 -8.61 19.10
CA VAL A 738 29.27 -8.55 18.90
C VAL A 738 28.69 -7.26 19.49
N LEU A 739 29.17 -6.81 20.65
CA LEU A 739 28.74 -5.56 21.27
C LEU A 739 29.10 -4.33 20.42
N VAL A 740 30.31 -4.29 19.84
CA VAL A 740 30.72 -3.22 18.93
C VAL A 740 29.85 -3.19 17.67
N GLY A 741 29.55 -4.37 17.10
CA GLY A 741 28.65 -4.47 15.95
C GLY A 741 27.23 -4.05 16.27
N LEU A 742 26.68 -4.51 17.40
CA LEU A 742 25.38 -4.11 17.87
C LEU A 742 25.29 -2.60 18.11
N GLY A 743 26.33 -2.01 18.71
CA GLY A 743 26.44 -0.57 18.92
C GLY A 743 26.40 0.21 17.61
N ALA A 744 27.07 -0.26 16.55
CA ALA A 744 27.03 0.35 15.23
C ALA A 744 25.62 0.30 14.62
N TYR A 745 24.94 -0.85 14.70
CA TYR A 745 23.56 -1.02 14.23
C TYR A 745 22.60 -0.10 14.98
N ILE A 746 22.66 -0.08 16.32
CA ILE A 746 21.81 0.77 17.16
C ILE A 746 22.01 2.24 16.82
N THR A 747 23.27 2.69 16.72
CA THR A 747 23.59 4.10 16.44
C THR A 747 23.04 4.52 15.07
N PHE A 748 23.22 3.68 14.04
CA PHE A 748 22.69 3.95 12.71
C PHE A 748 21.16 3.97 12.71
N ILE A 749 20.50 2.95 13.27
CA ILE A 749 19.03 2.87 13.33
C ILE A 749 18.45 4.07 14.11
N GLN A 750 19.06 4.47 15.23
CA GLN A 750 18.63 5.66 15.98
C GLN A 750 18.74 6.94 15.16
N SER A 751 19.78 7.07 14.33
CA SER A 751 19.94 8.23 13.45
C SER A 751 18.81 8.37 12.42
N LEU A 752 18.12 7.26 12.08
CA LEU A 752 17.02 7.24 11.11
C LEU A 752 15.71 7.81 11.64
N THR A 753 15.58 8.04 12.95
CA THR A 753 14.35 8.55 13.59
C THR A 753 13.79 9.78 12.90
N HIS A 754 14.68 10.72 12.52
CA HIS A 754 14.29 11.96 11.85
C HIS A 754 14.05 11.82 10.35
N PHE A 755 14.52 10.73 9.74
CA PHE A 755 14.44 10.52 8.30
C PHE A 755 13.25 9.68 7.89
N VAL A 756 12.83 8.70 8.70
CA VAL A 756 11.85 7.67 8.29
C VAL A 756 10.54 7.73 9.10
N GLY A 757 10.37 8.74 9.97
CA GLY A 757 9.12 8.91 10.74
C GLY A 757 8.78 7.73 11.67
N LEU A 758 9.78 6.88 11.99
CA LEU A 758 9.63 5.69 12.81
C LEU A 758 10.01 5.96 14.27
N ASP A 759 9.31 5.30 15.20
CA ASP A 759 9.76 5.17 16.59
C ASP A 759 10.85 4.09 16.70
N THR A 760 12.07 4.47 16.31
CA THR A 760 13.23 3.57 16.35
C THR A 760 13.57 3.12 17.77
N ALA A 761 13.27 3.95 18.78
CA ALA A 761 13.51 3.63 20.18
C ALA A 761 12.61 2.47 20.64
N ARG A 762 11.34 2.43 20.21
CA ARG A 762 10.44 1.30 20.44
C ARG A 762 10.96 0.02 19.78
N ILE A 763 11.37 0.09 18.51
CA ILE A 763 11.91 -1.05 17.74
C ILE A 763 13.13 -1.64 18.45
N ILE A 764 14.12 -0.80 18.78
CA ILE A 764 15.35 -1.23 19.44
C ILE A 764 15.05 -1.85 20.80
N ARG A 765 14.19 -1.22 21.62
CA ARG A 765 13.82 -1.75 22.94
C ARG A 765 13.12 -3.11 22.84
N SER A 766 12.18 -3.25 21.90
CA SER A 766 11.45 -4.50 21.66
C SER A 766 12.41 -5.64 21.31
N VAL A 767 13.29 -5.41 20.33
CA VAL A 767 14.22 -6.43 19.83
C VAL A 767 15.27 -6.79 20.88
N LEU A 768 15.94 -5.81 21.50
CA LEU A 768 16.99 -6.07 22.49
C LEU A 768 16.46 -6.79 23.73
N LEU A 769 15.27 -6.42 24.21
CA LEU A 769 14.69 -7.08 25.37
C LEU A 769 14.40 -8.56 25.10
N GLN A 770 13.94 -8.91 23.90
CA GLN A 770 13.74 -10.30 23.51
C GLN A 770 15.05 -11.11 23.51
N GLN A 771 16.17 -10.51 23.11
CA GLN A 771 17.48 -11.19 23.11
C GLN A 771 17.99 -11.57 24.52
N THR A 772 17.45 -10.95 25.57
CA THR A 772 17.75 -11.30 26.98
C THR A 772 16.98 -12.53 27.49
N GLN A 773 15.97 -12.98 26.75
CA GLN A 773 15.19 -14.17 27.08
C GLN A 773 15.79 -15.41 26.40
N PRO A 774 15.52 -16.65 26.85
CA PRO A 774 16.04 -17.85 26.21
C PRO A 774 15.53 -18.07 24.77
N ARG A 775 14.30 -17.62 24.51
CA ARG A 775 13.67 -17.65 23.19
C ARG A 775 13.01 -16.31 22.91
N ASP A 776 12.99 -15.91 21.65
CA ASP A 776 12.30 -14.70 21.21
C ASP A 776 10.78 -14.94 21.05
N ALA A 777 10.04 -13.91 20.61
CA ALA A 777 8.60 -14.00 20.42
C ALA A 777 8.18 -15.02 19.34
N SER A 778 9.08 -15.36 18.40
CA SER A 778 8.86 -16.38 17.38
C SER A 778 9.25 -17.80 17.82
N GLY A 779 9.84 -17.94 19.01
CA GLY A 779 10.30 -19.20 19.57
C GLY A 779 11.72 -19.59 19.15
N GLU A 780 12.46 -18.70 18.48
CA GLU A 780 13.83 -18.91 18.01
C GLU A 780 14.86 -18.66 19.12
N GLN A 781 16.07 -19.20 18.95
CA GLN A 781 17.15 -19.04 19.92
C GLN A 781 17.73 -17.63 19.88
N THR A 782 17.98 -17.07 21.06
CA THR A 782 18.56 -15.74 21.25
C THR A 782 20.05 -15.80 21.58
N LEU A 783 20.70 -14.64 21.62
CA LEU A 783 22.07 -14.50 22.14
C LEU A 783 22.23 -15.13 23.54
N THR A 784 21.23 -14.98 24.42
CA THR A 784 21.25 -15.55 25.76
C THR A 784 21.44 -17.06 25.72
N THR A 785 20.66 -17.78 24.90
CA THR A 785 20.75 -19.23 24.78
C THR A 785 22.04 -19.66 24.10
N ILE A 786 22.43 -18.96 23.03
CA ILE A 786 23.66 -19.25 22.27
C ILE A 786 24.89 -19.17 23.17
N TYR A 787 25.10 -18.05 23.85
CA TYR A 787 26.26 -17.88 24.74
C TYR A 787 26.18 -18.81 25.95
N THR A 788 25.00 -19.00 26.54
CA THR A 788 24.85 -19.94 27.67
C THR A 788 25.27 -21.35 27.29
N ASN A 789 24.80 -21.85 26.15
CA ASN A 789 25.18 -23.17 25.65
C ASN A 789 26.67 -23.25 25.32
N TRP A 790 27.23 -22.23 24.66
CA TRP A 790 28.64 -22.23 24.28
C TRP A 790 29.57 -22.21 25.51
N TYR A 791 29.30 -21.37 26.51
CA TYR A 791 30.12 -21.34 27.73
C TYR A 791 30.09 -22.68 28.49
N LEU A 792 28.94 -23.36 28.52
CA LEU A 792 28.79 -24.65 29.18
C LEU A 792 29.47 -25.79 28.38
N GLU A 793 29.17 -25.91 27.09
CA GLU A 793 29.55 -27.06 26.27
C GLU A 793 30.91 -26.93 25.60
N ALA A 794 31.44 -25.72 25.41
CA ALA A 794 32.77 -25.48 24.86
C ALA A 794 33.76 -25.09 25.96
N LEU A 795 33.58 -23.94 26.61
CA LEU A 795 34.58 -23.41 27.54
C LEU A 795 34.71 -24.24 28.84
N LEU A 796 33.62 -24.40 29.59
CA LEU A 796 33.67 -25.09 30.89
C LEU A 796 33.86 -26.60 30.77
N ARG A 797 33.39 -27.19 29.66
CA ARG A 797 33.66 -28.59 29.33
C ARG A 797 35.16 -28.84 29.11
N GLN A 798 35.86 -27.94 28.43
CA GLN A 798 37.31 -28.03 28.24
C GLN A 798 38.11 -27.63 29.49
N ALA A 799 37.54 -26.83 30.39
CA ALA A 799 38.11 -26.64 31.73
C ALA A 799 38.10 -27.97 32.52
N SER A 800 36.98 -28.69 32.47
CA SER A 800 36.82 -29.99 33.15
C SER A 800 37.75 -31.10 32.61
N THR A 801 38.25 -30.97 31.39
CA THR A 801 39.25 -31.89 30.78
C THR A 801 40.69 -31.50 31.12
N GLY A 802 40.90 -30.32 31.73
CA GLY A 802 42.22 -29.78 32.07
C GLY A 802 42.94 -29.08 30.91
N ALA A 803 42.25 -28.79 29.81
CA ALA A 803 42.79 -28.03 28.68
C ALA A 803 42.73 -26.51 28.91
N ILE A 804 41.81 -26.06 29.77
CA ILE A 804 41.63 -24.66 30.16
C ILE A 804 41.76 -24.57 31.69
N VAL A 805 42.47 -23.56 32.19
CA VAL A 805 42.66 -23.33 33.63
C VAL A 805 42.30 -21.91 34.02
N LEU A 806 41.79 -21.72 35.23
CA LEU A 806 41.58 -20.39 35.80
C LEU A 806 42.93 -19.77 36.17
N ALA A 807 43.20 -18.55 35.67
CA ALA A 807 44.37 -17.76 36.02
C ALA A 807 43.95 -16.53 36.85
N PRO A 808 43.94 -16.61 38.19
CA PRO A 808 43.47 -15.51 39.04
C PRO A 808 44.23 -14.20 38.84
N ALA A 809 45.52 -14.27 38.48
CA ALA A 809 46.35 -13.10 38.21
C ALA A 809 45.92 -12.33 36.95
N LEU A 810 45.33 -13.03 35.98
CA LEU A 810 44.79 -12.43 34.75
C LEU A 810 43.28 -12.17 34.85
N GLN A 811 42.63 -12.64 35.93
CA GLN A 811 41.18 -12.62 36.12
C GLN A 811 40.43 -13.20 34.90
N ALA A 812 40.94 -14.30 34.35
CA ALA A 812 40.40 -14.96 33.17
C ALA A 812 40.71 -16.47 33.19
N PHE A 813 40.00 -17.26 32.38
CA PHE A 813 40.42 -18.61 32.02
C PHE A 813 41.44 -18.55 30.89
N THR A 814 42.48 -19.37 30.94
CA THR A 814 43.53 -19.44 29.91
C THR A 814 43.65 -20.86 29.35
N THR A 815 43.89 -20.96 28.05
CA THR A 815 44.20 -22.22 27.38
C THR A 815 45.61 -22.67 27.76
N VAL A 816 45.78 -23.97 28.04
CA VAL A 816 47.09 -24.59 28.32
C VAL A 816 47.62 -25.21 27.03
N PRO A 817 48.82 -24.85 26.55
CA PRO A 817 49.36 -25.40 25.31
C PRO A 817 49.70 -26.90 25.48
N ARG A 818 48.95 -27.78 24.79
CA ARG A 818 49.07 -29.25 24.77
C ARG A 818 48.63 -29.82 23.41
N GLU A 819 49.09 -31.01 23.03
CA GLU A 819 48.60 -31.68 21.80
C GLU A 819 47.09 -31.94 21.89
N GLY A 820 46.31 -31.34 20.98
CA GLY A 820 44.84 -31.29 21.03
C GLY A 820 44.25 -29.95 21.49
N GLU A 821 44.94 -28.82 21.22
CA GLU A 821 44.50 -27.48 21.61
C GLU A 821 43.04 -27.17 21.20
N PRO A 822 42.26 -26.51 22.07
CA PRO A 822 40.96 -25.99 21.66
C PRO A 822 41.15 -24.96 20.53
N SER A 823 40.20 -24.89 19.59
CA SER A 823 40.22 -23.98 18.44
C SER A 823 40.14 -22.48 18.81
N PHE A 824 40.02 -22.16 20.11
CA PHE A 824 39.87 -20.81 20.63
C PHE A 824 40.75 -20.55 21.86
N SER A 825 41.10 -19.28 22.08
CA SER A 825 41.79 -18.81 23.27
C SER A 825 40.78 -18.49 24.37
N ALA A 826 40.79 -19.24 25.48
CA ALA A 826 39.82 -19.05 26.57
C ALA A 826 39.87 -17.63 27.19
N ALA A 827 41.04 -16.98 27.16
CA ALA A 827 41.22 -15.65 27.71
C ALA A 827 40.43 -14.60 26.91
N GLU A 828 40.27 -14.80 25.60
CA GLU A 828 39.53 -13.90 24.71
C GLU A 828 38.01 -14.01 24.84
N PHE A 829 37.51 -14.85 25.75
CA PHE A 829 36.07 -15.02 26.01
C PHE A 829 35.70 -14.90 27.49
N SER A 830 36.68 -14.82 28.39
CA SER A 830 36.45 -14.92 29.84
C SER A 830 37.16 -13.87 30.68
N ASP A 831 37.91 -12.95 30.06
CA ASP A 831 38.49 -11.82 30.78
C ASP A 831 37.42 -10.85 31.28
N VAL A 832 37.84 -9.86 32.06
CA VAL A 832 36.95 -8.85 32.64
C VAL A 832 36.20 -8.06 31.55
N SER A 833 36.84 -7.78 30.41
CA SER A 833 36.25 -7.01 29.32
C SER A 833 35.12 -7.80 28.65
N GLU A 834 35.33 -9.08 28.39
CA GLU A 834 34.34 -9.97 27.78
C GLU A 834 33.19 -10.30 28.72
N MET A 835 33.43 -10.46 30.03
CA MET A 835 32.35 -10.63 31.01
C MET A 835 31.46 -9.39 31.12
N ARG A 836 32.04 -8.18 31.03
CA ARG A 836 31.26 -6.93 30.92
C ARG A 836 30.46 -6.89 29.62
N ALA A 837 31.11 -7.17 28.48
CA ALA A 837 30.45 -7.14 27.18
C ALA A 837 29.30 -8.16 27.09
N LEU A 838 29.49 -9.37 27.63
CA LEU A 838 28.43 -10.36 27.74
C LEU A 838 27.25 -9.84 28.58
N ALA A 839 27.54 -9.21 29.73
CA ALA A 839 26.53 -8.65 30.61
C ALA A 839 25.75 -7.50 29.95
N GLU A 840 26.39 -6.66 29.13
CA GLU A 840 25.71 -5.64 28.30
C GLU A 840 24.78 -6.27 27.27
N LEU A 841 25.20 -7.35 26.61
CA LEU A 841 24.44 -8.01 25.54
C LEU A 841 23.19 -8.74 26.05
N ILE A 842 23.32 -9.54 27.11
CA ILE A 842 22.24 -10.42 27.58
C ILE A 842 21.51 -9.88 28.83
N GLY A 843 22.05 -8.83 29.44
CA GLY A 843 21.45 -8.12 30.55
C GLY A 843 21.22 -9.00 31.80
N PRO A 844 20.41 -8.52 32.77
CA PRO A 844 20.19 -9.23 34.03
C PRO A 844 19.39 -10.52 33.83
N TYR A 845 18.45 -10.53 32.87
CA TYR A 845 17.63 -11.71 32.57
C TYR A 845 18.48 -12.84 31.99
N GLY A 846 19.32 -12.53 31.00
CA GLY A 846 20.20 -13.52 30.39
C GLY A 846 21.30 -13.98 31.33
N MET A 847 21.89 -13.07 32.11
CA MET A 847 22.91 -13.43 33.10
C MET A 847 22.33 -14.29 34.23
N LYS A 848 21.07 -14.07 34.62
CA LYS A 848 20.36 -14.95 35.54
C LYS A 848 20.14 -16.33 34.93
N PHE A 849 19.69 -16.40 33.68
CA PHE A 849 19.51 -17.67 32.97
C PHE A 849 20.82 -18.46 32.86
N LEU A 850 21.92 -17.80 32.50
CA LEU A 850 23.28 -18.38 32.52
C LEU A 850 23.61 -18.93 33.91
N SER A 851 23.40 -18.11 34.94
CA SER A 851 23.58 -18.48 36.35
C SER A 851 22.80 -19.73 36.75
N ASP A 852 21.52 -19.82 36.38
CA ASP A 852 20.64 -20.92 36.74
C ASP A 852 21.09 -22.24 36.08
N ASN A 853 21.52 -22.18 34.82
CA ASN A 853 22.11 -23.32 34.12
C ASN A 853 23.44 -23.76 34.75
N LEU A 854 24.33 -22.82 35.11
CA LEU A 854 25.56 -23.14 35.84
C LEU A 854 25.27 -23.85 37.17
N MET A 855 24.28 -23.37 37.93
CA MET A 855 23.88 -23.99 39.20
C MET A 855 23.23 -25.37 39.02
N TRP A 856 22.57 -25.61 37.88
CA TRP A 856 22.06 -26.93 37.53
C TRP A 856 23.22 -27.94 37.38
N HIS A 857 24.30 -27.56 36.68
CA HIS A 857 25.50 -28.40 36.58
C HIS A 857 26.18 -28.62 37.93
N VAL A 858 26.28 -27.59 38.79
CA VAL A 858 26.78 -27.74 40.16
C VAL A 858 25.93 -28.74 40.95
N SER A 859 24.60 -28.64 40.85
CA SER A 859 23.67 -29.55 41.53
C SER A 859 23.86 -31.01 41.09
N SER A 860 24.10 -31.22 39.79
CA SER A 860 24.45 -32.53 39.23
C SER A 860 25.76 -33.07 39.82
N GLN A 861 26.83 -32.26 39.89
CA GLN A 861 28.09 -32.68 40.51
C GLN A 861 27.95 -32.96 42.01
N VAL A 862 27.15 -32.17 42.74
CA VAL A 862 26.86 -32.39 44.17
C VAL A 862 26.08 -33.68 44.39
N ALA A 863 25.13 -34.02 43.51
CA ALA A 863 24.40 -35.28 43.58
C ALA A 863 25.36 -36.48 43.45
N GLU A 864 26.32 -36.39 42.53
CA GLU A 864 27.36 -37.41 42.37
C GLU A 864 28.32 -37.47 43.58
N LEU A 865 28.72 -36.33 44.14
CA LEU A 865 29.52 -36.29 45.37
C LEU A 865 28.80 -36.94 46.55
N LYS A 866 27.48 -36.75 46.68
CA LYS A 866 26.68 -37.41 47.73
C LYS A 866 26.71 -38.94 47.59
N LYS A 867 26.73 -39.47 46.37
CA LYS A 867 26.88 -40.91 46.14
C LYS A 867 28.24 -41.39 46.66
N LEU A 868 29.32 -40.70 46.32
CA LEU A 868 30.69 -41.02 46.79
C LEU A 868 30.82 -40.92 48.33
N VAL A 869 30.17 -39.94 48.96
CA VAL A 869 30.12 -39.80 50.43
C VAL A 869 29.34 -40.95 51.06
N ASN A 870 28.21 -41.35 50.47
CA ASN A 870 27.42 -42.48 50.97
C ASN A 870 28.18 -43.81 50.83
N GLU A 871 28.90 -44.01 49.73
CA GLU A 871 29.76 -45.18 49.50
C GLU A 871 30.88 -45.29 50.56
N ASN A 872 31.37 -44.17 51.08
CA ASN A 872 32.45 -44.11 52.07
C ASN A 872 31.96 -43.76 53.49
N MET A 873 30.65 -43.79 53.76
CA MET A 873 30.04 -43.22 54.97
C MET A 873 30.67 -43.77 56.26
N ASP A 874 30.81 -45.09 56.38
CA ASP A 874 31.36 -45.74 57.58
C ASP A 874 32.80 -45.32 57.85
N THR A 875 33.64 -45.30 56.80
CA THR A 875 35.04 -44.86 56.88
C THR A 875 35.13 -43.37 57.22
N LEU A 876 34.28 -42.52 56.64
CA LEU A 876 34.24 -41.08 56.90
C LEU A 876 33.80 -40.75 58.34
N VAL A 877 32.83 -41.48 58.88
CA VAL A 877 32.39 -41.33 60.28
C VAL A 877 33.52 -41.72 61.23
N GLN A 878 34.23 -42.82 60.96
CA GLN A 878 35.39 -43.25 61.75
C GLN A 878 36.55 -42.26 61.67
N LEU A 879 36.85 -41.71 60.48
CA LEU A 879 37.85 -40.66 60.29
C LEU A 879 37.49 -39.41 61.10
N ARG A 880 36.21 -39.00 61.09
CA ARG A 880 35.75 -37.84 61.84
C ARG A 880 35.88 -38.01 63.35
N SER A 881 35.56 -39.19 63.89
CA SER A 881 35.72 -39.50 65.32
C SER A 881 37.17 -39.71 65.76
N SER A 882 38.08 -39.96 64.82
CA SER A 882 39.49 -40.31 65.08
C SER A 882 40.47 -39.20 64.69
N SER A 883 39.98 -37.96 64.49
CA SER A 883 40.75 -36.81 64.00
C SER A 883 41.98 -36.44 64.84
N CYS A 884 42.05 -36.86 66.10
CA CYS A 884 43.19 -36.64 67.00
C CYS A 884 44.14 -37.85 67.13
N LYS A 885 43.98 -38.92 66.32
CA LYS A 885 44.75 -40.17 66.42
C LYS A 885 45.48 -40.49 65.10
N PRO A 886 46.74 -40.05 64.92
CA PRO A 886 47.44 -40.12 63.64
C PRO A 886 47.64 -41.54 63.10
N GLU A 887 47.89 -42.53 63.96
CA GLU A 887 48.01 -43.95 63.57
C GLU A 887 46.70 -44.53 63.03
N GLN A 888 45.56 -44.16 63.63
CA GLN A 888 44.24 -44.58 63.18
C GLN A 888 43.84 -43.88 61.88
N MET A 889 44.25 -42.61 61.70
CA MET A 889 44.04 -41.90 60.42
C MET A 889 44.85 -42.52 59.28
N ALA A 890 46.12 -42.88 59.53
CA ALA A 890 46.99 -43.52 58.54
C ALA A 890 46.46 -44.90 58.08
N ALA A 891 45.79 -45.65 58.96
CA ALA A 891 45.16 -46.94 58.64
C ALA A 891 43.81 -46.79 57.90
N LEU A 892 43.07 -45.70 58.13
CA LEU A 892 41.73 -45.47 57.55
C LEU A 892 41.78 -44.74 56.20
N LEU A 893 42.79 -43.91 55.94
CA LEU A 893 42.94 -43.16 54.69
C LEU A 893 42.99 -44.06 53.43
N PRO A 894 43.73 -45.18 53.39
CA PRO A 894 43.75 -46.08 52.23
C PRO A 894 42.42 -46.79 51.96
N ARG A 895 41.47 -46.79 52.92
CA ARG A 895 40.14 -47.41 52.78
C ARG A 895 39.14 -46.52 52.05
N LEU A 896 39.48 -45.27 51.76
CA LEU A 896 38.63 -44.38 50.96
C LEU A 896 38.73 -44.77 49.49
N THR A 897 37.59 -45.09 48.88
CA THR A 897 37.50 -45.38 47.45
C THR A 897 37.20 -44.12 46.65
N SER A 898 37.75 -44.03 45.44
CA SER A 898 37.44 -42.94 44.49
C SER A 898 37.72 -41.51 45.00
N ALA A 899 38.74 -41.34 45.85
CA ALA A 899 39.17 -40.03 46.34
C ALA A 899 39.49 -39.03 45.21
N ASP A 900 40.09 -39.51 44.11
CA ASP A 900 40.37 -38.70 42.92
C ASP A 900 39.09 -38.17 42.24
N ASN A 901 38.00 -38.94 42.27
CA ASN A 901 36.71 -38.50 41.74
C ASN A 901 36.08 -37.42 42.63
N VAL A 902 36.27 -37.50 43.95
CA VAL A 902 35.85 -36.44 44.89
C VAL A 902 36.58 -35.14 44.57
N LEU A 903 37.92 -35.20 44.44
CA LEU A 903 38.74 -34.04 44.08
C LEU A 903 38.35 -33.48 42.71
N LYS A 904 38.27 -34.32 41.68
CA LYS A 904 37.88 -33.91 40.31
C LYS A 904 36.53 -33.19 40.29
N ARG A 905 35.50 -33.74 40.96
CA ARG A 905 34.16 -33.13 41.00
C ARG A 905 34.13 -31.84 41.81
N MET A 906 34.86 -31.77 42.92
CA MET A 906 35.03 -30.53 43.69
C MET A 906 35.75 -29.45 42.87
N THR A 907 36.76 -29.81 42.07
CA THR A 907 37.45 -28.90 41.15
C THR A 907 36.49 -28.37 40.09
N ILE A 908 35.69 -29.22 39.44
CA ILE A 908 34.67 -28.80 38.45
C ILE A 908 33.67 -27.82 39.08
N ILE A 909 33.20 -28.09 40.31
CA ILE A 909 32.34 -27.16 41.04
C ILE A 909 33.06 -25.83 41.26
N GLY A 910 34.32 -25.85 41.67
CA GLY A 910 35.15 -24.66 41.85
C GLY A 910 35.31 -23.83 40.57
N GLU A 911 35.54 -24.48 39.42
CA GLU A 911 35.65 -23.84 38.11
C GLU A 911 34.33 -23.15 37.72
N ILE A 912 33.20 -23.87 37.82
CA ILE A 912 31.87 -23.32 37.49
C ILE A 912 31.53 -22.12 38.40
N LEU A 913 31.78 -22.23 39.71
CA LEU A 913 31.52 -21.16 40.66
C LEU A 913 32.44 -19.95 40.43
N SER A 914 33.69 -20.18 40.02
CA SER A 914 34.63 -19.11 39.68
C SER A 914 34.20 -18.38 38.41
N PHE A 915 33.78 -19.11 37.37
CA PHE A 915 33.20 -18.51 36.17
C PHE A 915 31.94 -17.69 36.50
N ARG A 916 31.03 -18.25 37.31
CA ARG A 916 29.85 -17.54 37.81
C ARG A 916 30.23 -16.24 38.54
N ALA A 917 31.26 -16.27 39.38
CA ALA A 917 31.70 -15.08 40.13
C ALA A 917 32.23 -13.99 39.19
N MET A 918 33.00 -14.35 38.16
CA MET A 918 33.48 -13.39 37.15
C MET A 918 32.32 -12.80 36.33
N ALA A 919 31.36 -13.64 35.91
CA ALA A 919 30.16 -13.19 35.22
C ALA A 919 29.31 -12.22 36.08
N GLN A 920 29.14 -12.51 37.37
CA GLN A 920 28.43 -11.63 38.30
C GLN A 920 29.19 -10.31 38.54
N GLN A 921 30.52 -10.35 38.63
CA GLN A 921 31.33 -9.14 38.75
C GLN A 921 31.18 -8.25 37.51
N GLY A 922 31.21 -8.83 36.30
CA GLY A 922 30.95 -8.10 35.06
C GLY A 922 29.57 -7.45 35.04
N LEU A 923 28.53 -8.19 35.45
CA LEU A 923 27.17 -7.67 35.57
C LEU A 923 27.08 -6.51 36.57
N ARG A 924 27.74 -6.61 37.72
CA ARG A 924 27.74 -5.56 38.75
C ARG A 924 28.29 -4.24 38.21
N GLU A 925 29.39 -4.31 37.48
CA GLU A 925 30.07 -3.14 36.95
C GLU A 925 29.23 -2.46 35.86
N VAL A 926 28.62 -3.24 34.96
CA VAL A 926 27.65 -2.75 33.96
C VAL A 926 26.46 -2.05 34.64
N PHE A 927 25.85 -2.67 35.65
CA PHE A 927 24.70 -2.10 36.33
C PHE A 927 25.02 -0.85 37.15
N SER A 928 26.21 -0.81 37.77
CA SER A 928 26.66 0.37 38.50
C SER A 928 26.80 1.59 37.58
N HIS A 929 27.15 1.35 36.31
CA HIS A 929 27.22 2.38 35.29
C HIS A 929 25.85 2.75 34.71
N HIS A 930 25.03 1.78 34.31
CA HIS A 930 23.75 2.01 33.62
C HIS A 930 22.59 2.39 34.55
N CYS A 931 22.58 1.88 35.77
CA CYS A 931 21.46 2.00 36.72
C CYS A 931 21.94 2.44 38.13
N PRO A 932 22.72 3.53 38.27
CA PRO A 932 23.33 3.91 39.55
C PRO A 932 22.30 4.18 40.66
N PHE A 933 21.15 4.74 40.29
CA PHE A 933 20.05 5.04 41.23
C PHE A 933 19.29 3.80 41.71
N LEU A 934 19.38 2.67 41.01
CA LEU A 934 18.85 1.40 41.49
C LEU A 934 19.92 0.68 42.34
N MET A 935 21.18 0.71 41.91
CA MET A 935 22.25 0.01 42.61
C MET A 935 22.49 0.54 44.03
N GLY A 936 22.52 1.86 44.23
CA GLY A 936 22.76 2.44 45.56
C GLY A 936 21.78 1.96 46.65
N PRO A 937 20.45 2.02 46.43
CA PRO A 937 19.49 1.46 47.36
C PRO A 937 19.59 -0.05 47.56
N ILE A 938 19.89 -0.82 46.49
CA ILE A 938 20.02 -2.29 46.60
C ILE A 938 21.26 -2.66 47.42
N GLU A 939 22.38 -1.93 47.24
CA GLU A 939 23.59 -2.05 48.06
C GLU A 939 23.31 -1.71 49.54
N CYS A 940 22.60 -0.61 49.80
CA CYS A 940 22.20 -0.26 51.16
C CYS A 940 21.28 -1.30 51.79
N LEU A 941 20.31 -1.84 51.02
CA LEU A 941 19.43 -2.92 51.48
C LEU A 941 20.20 -4.19 51.83
N THR A 942 21.28 -4.50 51.09
CA THR A 942 22.12 -5.65 51.42
C THR A 942 22.95 -5.44 52.68
N ASP A 943 23.40 -4.23 52.96
CA ASP A 943 24.21 -3.91 54.14
C ASP A 943 23.38 -3.90 55.44
N VAL A 944 22.09 -3.59 55.35
CA VAL A 944 21.16 -3.51 56.50
C VAL A 944 20.65 -4.90 56.95
N VAL A 945 20.74 -5.94 56.12
CA VAL A 945 20.25 -7.29 56.44
C VAL A 945 21.35 -8.15 57.07
N THR A 946 21.46 -8.13 58.41
CA THR A 946 22.45 -8.92 59.17
C THR A 946 22.12 -10.43 59.26
N PRO A 947 23.12 -11.33 59.48
CA PRO A 947 22.96 -12.79 59.63
C PRO A 947 22.02 -13.27 60.76
N ASP A 948 21.72 -12.44 61.75
CA ASP A 948 20.98 -12.85 62.95
C ASP A 948 19.49 -12.44 62.98
N THR A 949 19.03 -11.60 62.06
CA THR A 949 17.69 -10.97 62.16
C THR A 949 16.48 -11.85 61.82
N ASP A 950 16.65 -13.12 61.44
CA ASP A 950 15.53 -13.94 60.91
C ASP A 950 15.69 -15.47 61.14
N ILE A 951 16.23 -15.90 62.29
CA ILE A 951 16.32 -17.34 62.62
C ILE A 951 15.03 -17.89 63.25
N GLN A 952 14.10 -17.05 63.72
CA GLN A 952 12.91 -17.50 64.48
C GLN A 952 11.56 -17.45 63.75
N MET A 953 11.48 -16.87 62.55
CA MET A 953 10.25 -16.86 61.75
C MET A 953 10.55 -17.46 60.37
N ALA A 954 9.57 -18.18 59.82
CA ALA A 954 9.69 -19.05 58.65
C ALA A 954 10.61 -18.53 57.52
N HIS A 955 11.23 -19.50 56.84
CA HIS A 955 12.21 -19.42 55.75
C HIS A 955 11.98 -18.50 54.50
N PRO A 956 10.83 -17.82 54.19
CA PRO A 956 10.70 -17.12 52.90
C PRO A 956 11.35 -15.73 52.79
N ARG A 957 11.44 -14.91 53.85
CA ARG A 957 11.76 -13.46 53.75
C ARG A 957 13.20 -13.16 53.30
N ARG A 958 14.16 -13.94 53.81
CA ARG A 958 15.58 -13.82 53.42
C ARG A 958 15.87 -14.24 51.99
N ARG A 959 15.13 -15.21 51.46
CA ARG A 959 15.22 -15.59 50.05
C ARG A 959 14.60 -14.50 49.17
N THR A 960 13.55 -13.83 49.61
CA THR A 960 12.90 -12.75 48.85
C THR A 960 13.69 -11.43 48.83
N THR A 961 14.59 -11.16 49.79
CA THR A 961 15.57 -10.05 49.70
C THR A 961 16.86 -10.45 48.99
N ARG A 962 17.32 -11.71 49.14
CA ARG A 962 18.50 -12.23 48.42
C ARG A 962 18.25 -12.52 46.94
N TRP A 963 17.03 -12.86 46.53
CA TRP A 963 16.70 -13.12 45.12
C TRP A 963 16.84 -11.89 44.22
N PRO A 964 16.32 -10.71 44.61
CA PRO A 964 16.68 -9.45 43.99
C PRO A 964 18.20 -9.26 44.06
N ALA A 965 18.83 -9.27 45.23
CA ALA A 965 20.27 -9.01 45.36
C ALA A 965 21.18 -9.93 44.51
N CYS A 966 20.81 -11.21 44.31
CA CYS A 966 21.49 -12.14 43.38
C CYS A 966 21.16 -11.87 41.91
N CYS A 967 19.96 -11.40 41.57
CA CYS A 967 19.66 -10.88 40.22
C CYS A 967 20.42 -9.57 39.93
N TRP A 968 20.85 -8.86 40.98
CA TRP A 968 21.61 -7.60 40.95
C TRP A 968 23.08 -7.77 41.37
N SER A 969 23.63 -9.00 41.37
CA SER A 969 25.07 -9.30 41.58
C SER A 969 25.72 -8.88 42.91
N LEU A 970 24.94 -8.72 43.99
CA LEU A 970 25.44 -8.17 45.25
C LEU A 970 25.95 -9.17 46.29
N TRP A 971 25.85 -10.48 46.04
CA TRP A 971 26.29 -11.51 47.00
C TRP A 971 27.13 -12.63 46.33
N PRO A 972 28.36 -12.90 46.81
CA PRO A 972 28.97 -14.21 46.68
C PRO A 972 28.29 -15.14 47.70
N CYS A 973 27.57 -16.18 47.26
CA CYS A 973 27.05 -17.19 48.19
C CYS A 973 28.24 -17.92 48.85
N PRO A 974 28.45 -17.83 50.18
CA PRO A 974 29.34 -18.76 50.85
C PRO A 974 28.59 -20.09 50.99
N CYS A 975 29.26 -21.19 50.67
CA CYS A 975 28.81 -22.53 51.03
C CYS A 975 28.39 -22.56 52.51
N PRO A 976 27.25 -23.20 52.88
CA PRO A 976 26.85 -23.27 54.27
C PRO A 976 27.77 -24.27 54.99
N CYS A 977 28.76 -23.75 55.73
CA CYS A 977 29.46 -24.51 56.76
C CYS A 977 28.44 -24.95 57.82
N TRP A 978 28.34 -26.25 58.05
CA TRP A 978 27.54 -26.86 59.10
C TRP A 978 28.17 -26.65 60.49
N PRO A 979 27.40 -26.25 61.52
CA PRO A 979 27.70 -26.59 62.90
C PRO A 979 26.81 -27.75 63.37
N LEU A 980 27.45 -28.84 63.79
CA LEU A 980 26.84 -29.89 64.60
C LEU A 980 26.64 -29.36 66.03
N THR A 981 25.43 -29.47 66.59
CA THR A 981 25.19 -29.92 67.98
C THR A 981 23.71 -30.24 68.21
N ARG A 982 23.48 -31.36 68.92
CA ARG A 982 22.21 -32.01 69.33
C ARG A 982 21.52 -31.19 70.47
N ARG A 983 20.26 -31.33 70.94
CA ARG A 983 19.25 -32.42 71.02
C ARG A 983 17.92 -31.83 71.65
N PRO A 984 16.88 -32.59 72.10
CA PRO A 984 15.53 -32.63 71.49
C PRO A 984 14.36 -32.17 72.40
N SER A 985 13.15 -31.97 71.86
CA SER A 985 11.90 -32.34 72.56
C SER A 985 10.63 -32.20 71.69
N THR A 986 9.95 -33.34 71.52
CA THR A 986 8.50 -33.58 71.62
C THR A 986 7.47 -32.81 70.75
N THR A 987 6.86 -33.59 69.86
CA THR A 987 5.50 -33.54 69.25
C THR A 987 4.33 -33.26 70.22
N PRO A 988 3.03 -33.14 69.81
CA PRO A 988 2.41 -33.24 68.46
C PRO A 988 1.25 -32.22 68.13
N ARG A 989 0.70 -32.37 66.90
CA ARG A 989 -0.76 -32.39 66.55
C ARG A 989 -1.51 -31.06 66.30
N TRP A 990 -2.00 -30.81 65.07
CA TRP A 990 -3.38 -31.11 64.56
C TRP A 990 -3.64 -30.57 63.12
N MET A 991 -4.57 -31.26 62.45
CA MET A 991 -5.16 -31.14 61.09
C MET A 991 -5.80 -29.77 60.78
N ALA A 992 -5.69 -29.19 59.57
CA ALA A 992 -6.38 -29.42 58.27
C ALA A 992 -7.72 -28.66 58.08
N THR A 993 -8.10 -28.46 56.80
CA THR A 993 -9.35 -27.90 56.19
C THR A 993 -9.41 -26.37 56.03
N THR A 994 -9.20 -25.78 54.83
CA THR A 994 -9.98 -25.64 53.56
C THR A 994 -10.77 -24.33 53.41
N THR A 995 -10.55 -23.71 52.24
CA THR A 995 -11.47 -22.87 51.41
C THR A 995 -11.99 -21.54 51.95
N THR A 996 -11.63 -20.43 51.30
CA THR A 996 -12.47 -19.70 50.30
C THR A 996 -11.90 -18.32 49.99
N SER A 997 -12.11 -17.88 48.74
CA SER A 997 -11.84 -16.54 48.22
C SER A 997 -12.66 -15.47 48.91
N THR A 998 -12.13 -14.26 49.10
CA THR A 998 -12.83 -13.00 48.79
C THR A 998 -11.93 -11.77 48.91
N ALA A 999 -12.13 -10.87 47.94
CA ALA A 999 -11.81 -9.45 47.83
C ALA A 999 -11.09 -8.71 48.98
N TRP A 1000 -10.02 -8.00 48.63
CA TRP A 1000 -9.43 -6.94 49.45
C TRP A 1000 -10.11 -5.58 49.16
N PRO A 1001 -10.52 -4.83 50.19
CA PRO A 1001 -10.98 -3.45 50.04
C PRO A 1001 -9.81 -2.45 50.16
N ARG A 1002 -9.93 -1.33 49.45
CA ARG A 1002 -9.15 -0.10 49.64
C ARG A 1002 -9.30 0.44 51.07
N PRO A 1003 -8.29 1.16 51.58
CA PRO A 1003 -8.55 2.28 52.48
C PRO A 1003 -8.12 3.62 51.86
N SER A 1004 -8.96 4.61 52.11
CA SER A 1004 -8.79 6.03 51.85
C SER A 1004 -8.86 6.79 53.18
N SER A 1005 -7.96 7.74 53.41
CA SER A 1005 -8.06 8.94 54.28
C SER A 1005 -6.64 9.49 54.51
N THR A 1006 -6.20 10.55 53.83
CA THR A 1006 -6.32 12.01 54.12
C THR A 1006 -5.50 12.52 55.31
N CYS A 1007 -4.46 13.33 55.02
CA CYS A 1007 -4.29 14.71 55.55
C CYS A 1007 -3.11 15.45 54.87
N GLN A 1008 -3.30 16.76 54.66
CA GLN A 1008 -2.60 17.73 53.78
C GLN A 1008 -1.14 18.10 54.16
N PRO A 1009 -0.39 18.77 53.24
CA PRO A 1009 0.60 19.78 53.61
C PRO A 1009 0.25 21.20 53.12
N ARG A 1010 0.59 22.21 53.94
CA ARG A 1010 0.46 23.66 53.68
C ARG A 1010 1.69 24.23 52.92
N SER A 1011 1.39 24.98 51.86
CA SER A 1011 2.02 26.21 51.31
C SER A 1011 3.49 26.59 51.59
N SER A 1012 4.31 26.61 50.51
CA SER A 1012 5.07 27.71 49.85
C SER A 1012 5.90 28.74 50.68
N PRO A 1013 7.02 29.31 50.15
CA PRO A 1013 6.98 30.26 49.01
C PRO A 1013 8.09 30.13 47.93
N SER A 1014 7.78 30.82 46.84
CA SER A 1014 8.40 31.05 45.51
C SER A 1014 9.73 31.81 45.44
N THR A 1015 10.48 31.63 44.34
CA THR A 1015 10.93 32.64 43.31
C THR A 1015 12.05 31.99 42.45
N ILE A 1016 12.20 32.11 41.13
CA ILE A 1016 12.38 33.26 40.20
C ILE A 1016 12.11 32.72 38.76
N ARG A 1017 11.12 33.19 37.99
CA ARG A 1017 11.06 34.34 37.04
C ARG A 1017 11.73 34.14 35.66
N THR A 1018 10.89 34.00 34.64
CA THR A 1018 11.13 34.15 33.19
C THR A 1018 11.01 35.62 32.73
N SER A 1019 11.68 35.95 31.62
CA SER A 1019 11.43 37.10 30.72
C SER A 1019 10.01 37.03 30.13
N ARG A 1020 9.33 38.06 29.60
CA ARG A 1020 9.60 39.40 29.02
C ARG A 1020 8.20 40.13 28.95
N PRO A 1021 8.06 41.44 28.62
CA PRO A 1021 8.07 41.86 27.20
C PRO A 1021 8.51 43.31 26.88
N THR A 1022 9.19 43.47 25.74
CA THR A 1022 8.79 44.23 24.54
C THR A 1022 9.49 43.60 23.34
#